data_AF-A0A510TFS6-F1
#
_entry.id   AF-A0A510TFS6-F1
#
_cell.length_a   1.000
_cell.length_b   1.000
_cell.length_c   1.000
_cell.angle_alpha   90.00
_cell.angle_beta   90.00
_cell.angle_gamma   90.00
#
_symmetry.space_group_name_H-M   'P 1'
#
loop_
_entity.id
_entity.type
_entity.pdbx_description
1 polymer ?
#
loop_
_entity_poly.entity_id
_entity_poly.type
_entity_poly.pdbx_seq_one_letter_code
_entity_poly.pdbx_strand_id
1 'polypeptide(L)'
;MSSESLPLARGSQQTANGARQAQGPAGAGGRVGGLAPTAAAAVRLRGRLDTSALQAALSDLVGRHEALRTCVTSGPGQEPVRVVHPPDRVTVEFSREDVGAREVEARLARVPDGRADPGSKSPLRAELWRVRDGGGPAGTPEWIVLMRAPEAVADSRWMEILLADLAAAYRARLAGRRPDPVAPPTPPHAARVRERQAGRSAREVQAYWARRLAGAAPLQLPTDRPVTPGRSGHGAAVPAEFPADLADALRALAAAEGTDLFTVLLSATAVVLGGWSGRTDVVIGVPVPGRDADGPGSLVGDFAGVVPLRVGLAGGEPFRQLLRRTDAARREDLSHADTPAGPHGAGGGPDAGPALAQALLALRGPLPEPPRFPGLESEWLGVPASMAGIQVRVELAPTASGALTGSLVHATDLFDGATAQRLVESLLTVCRAVARAPDSPAPPPLMSDAQHRLITTGFSGAGRPGPSSPPVHAWFEQRADEAPDRVAVIADIGGSPAQLSYQELEERANQVAWWLRGRGVGAEDRIGVHLNRGLDLVCVLLGIFKAGATYVPLDPQSPPERLDHVVRDAAPLLCLSDSGGGPPSGGGVTEVVPFGDARARFAACPVKRPPTGALGAGAACLIYTSGSTGRPKGVVMTHAGLANQLGWLCESMGFGPDDVTLHKTPTGSDPSLWEILVPLMSGGRLVLADARDQGDPAYLLDAHARYGVTACDFFPSLLRHFLAEPGVTERARDLRLVICGGEELNADLSRRFADLLPTAQLYNLYGPTEATIAVTFHQVTGRTVDPIPIGRPIPGTEIHVLDEHARPQPIGVPGELFIAGVQLARGYLGRPGQTADRFVPHPLSPGARLYRTGDRARWLADGALEYLGRLDHQVKIRGYRVEPAEVEAALTALPGVGQALVLARPAPGGGLRLVAYLTPSHPGAVTDTASLRRALARLLPSGAVPSAFVRLDSFPLTPVGKVDRERLPAPADGRRSATPAAPTGSPDSPTPAAPPDSPTSAAPPDSPTPPAPPAPPANEVQEVLTGIWSDALPAASPPGIHDTFSSLGGDLECAERVVSQIRALFRIELPARRVIEEATVERLAKLLQDRDPAKGDGVARTARLVLRVRAMSPDEITAKLRG
;
A
#
# COMPACT_ATOMS: atom_id res chain seq x y z
N MET A 1 46.81 -29.15 -11.66
CA MET A 1 45.69 -28.96 -12.59
C MET A 1 44.83 -27.80 -12.05
N SER A 2 45.34 -26.58 -11.92
CA SER A 2 46.01 -25.70 -12.91
C SER A 2 45.00 -24.95 -13.77
N SER A 3 44.65 -23.74 -13.35
CA SER A 3 43.98 -22.71 -14.16
C SER A 3 44.61 -21.35 -13.81
N GLU A 4 45.38 -20.80 -14.73
CA GLU A 4 46.17 -19.58 -14.54
C GLU A 4 45.48 -18.33 -15.11
N SER A 5 45.50 -17.27 -14.29
CA SER A 5 46.01 -15.93 -14.63
C SER A 5 45.51 -15.13 -15.87
N LEU A 6 44.64 -14.14 -15.58
CA LEU A 6 44.77 -12.70 -15.95
C LEU A 6 44.74 -12.24 -17.44
N PRO A 7 44.61 -10.92 -17.76
CA PRO A 7 44.19 -9.77 -16.94
C PRO A 7 43.03 -8.91 -17.53
N LEU A 8 42.42 -8.07 -16.68
CA LEU A 8 41.55 -6.96 -17.10
C LEU A 8 42.37 -5.74 -17.55
N ALA A 9 42.12 -5.25 -18.77
CA ALA A 9 42.74 -4.02 -19.28
C ALA A 9 41.93 -2.77 -18.89
N ARG A 10 42.59 -1.80 -18.22
CA ARG A 10 42.04 -0.46 -18.00
C ARG A 10 42.17 0.37 -19.28
N GLY A 11 41.04 0.85 -19.81
CA GLY A 11 41.00 1.82 -20.92
C GLY A 11 40.29 3.10 -20.49
N SER A 12 41.06 4.16 -20.23
CA SER A 12 40.54 5.48 -19.84
C SER A 12 40.18 6.33 -21.05
N GLN A 13 38.93 6.76 -21.17
CA GLN A 13 38.56 7.93 -21.98
C GLN A 13 37.54 8.81 -21.25
N GLN A 14 38.01 9.99 -20.82
CA GLN A 14 37.13 11.15 -20.69
C GLN A 14 36.68 11.58 -22.10
N THR A 15 35.40 11.90 -22.29
CA THR A 15 35.01 13.14 -23.00
C THR A 15 33.50 13.44 -22.91
N ALA A 16 33.21 14.71 -22.62
CA ALA A 16 32.05 15.49 -23.05
C ALA A 16 30.64 14.85 -22.98
N ASN A 17 30.00 15.04 -21.82
CA ASN A 17 28.53 15.13 -21.75
C ASN A 17 28.08 16.40 -22.52
N GLY A 18 27.16 16.28 -23.49
CA GLY A 18 26.95 17.32 -24.50
C GLY A 18 25.58 17.32 -25.17
N ALA A 19 24.50 17.19 -24.40
CA ALA A 19 23.14 17.29 -24.89
C ALA A 19 22.81 18.71 -25.37
N ARG A 20 23.11 19.02 -26.65
CA ARG A 20 22.65 20.26 -27.29
C ARG A 20 21.16 20.21 -27.54
N GLN A 21 20.42 21.07 -26.84
CA GLN A 21 19.05 21.43 -27.20
C GLN A 21 19.03 22.00 -28.63
N ALA A 22 18.35 21.31 -29.54
CA ALA A 22 18.08 21.83 -30.87
C ALA A 22 16.85 22.76 -30.83
N GLN A 23 17.07 24.03 -30.48
CA GLN A 23 16.09 25.08 -30.79
C GLN A 23 16.16 25.38 -32.29
N GLY A 24 15.11 24.98 -33.03
CA GLY A 24 14.84 25.40 -34.41
C GLY A 24 13.63 26.35 -34.45
N PRO A 25 13.57 27.33 -35.36
CA PRO A 25 12.69 28.48 -35.23
C PRO A 25 11.22 28.16 -35.52
N ALA A 26 10.33 28.89 -34.84
CA ALA A 26 8.89 28.79 -35.01
C ALA A 26 8.44 29.31 -36.39
N GLY A 27 8.02 28.39 -37.27
CA GLY A 27 7.25 28.70 -38.47
C GLY A 27 5.75 28.64 -38.17
N ALA A 28 5.02 29.71 -38.46
CA ALA A 28 3.59 29.80 -38.16
C ALA A 28 2.76 28.81 -38.99
N GLY A 29 2.10 27.88 -38.30
CA GLY A 29 1.15 26.94 -38.86
C GLY A 29 0.53 26.11 -37.74
N GLY A 30 -0.71 26.43 -37.35
CA GLY A 30 -1.37 25.83 -36.19
C GLY A 30 -1.53 24.32 -36.35
N ARG A 31 -0.70 23.54 -35.65
CA ARG A 31 -0.91 22.12 -35.40
C ARG A 31 -1.41 21.97 -33.97
N VAL A 32 -2.64 21.50 -33.82
CA VAL A 32 -3.20 21.07 -32.53
C VAL A 32 -3.59 19.59 -32.68
N GLY A 33 -3.01 18.78 -31.81
CA GLY A 33 -3.12 17.33 -31.82
C GLY A 33 -1.92 16.75 -31.10
N GLY A 34 -2.12 16.23 -29.88
CA GLY A 34 -1.12 15.35 -29.27
C GLY A 34 -0.93 14.13 -30.18
N LEU A 35 0.30 13.62 -30.28
CA LEU A 35 0.57 12.49 -31.16
C LEU A 35 -0.29 11.27 -30.76
N ALA A 36 -1.00 10.70 -31.72
CA ALA A 36 -1.92 9.60 -31.52
C ALA A 36 -1.21 8.23 -31.46
N PRO A 37 -1.85 7.19 -30.89
CA PRO A 37 -1.41 5.81 -31.06
C PRO A 37 -1.36 5.40 -32.54
N THR A 38 -0.48 4.43 -32.86
CA THR A 38 -0.21 3.98 -34.22
C THR A 38 -0.63 2.53 -34.40
N ALA A 39 -1.56 2.28 -35.33
CA ALA A 39 -1.83 0.94 -35.83
C ALA A 39 -0.69 0.50 -36.77
N ALA A 40 -0.30 -0.77 -36.69
CA ALA A 40 0.77 -1.32 -37.52
C ALA A 40 0.47 -2.73 -38.05
N ALA A 41 1.00 -3.00 -39.24
CA ALA A 41 0.81 -4.23 -40.00
C ALA A 41 2.18 -4.67 -40.55
N ALA A 42 2.53 -5.93 -40.41
CA ALA A 42 3.80 -6.47 -40.88
C ALA A 42 3.62 -7.79 -41.64
N VAL A 43 4.32 -7.92 -42.76
CA VAL A 43 4.42 -9.16 -43.54
C VAL A 43 5.88 -9.46 -43.88
N ARG A 44 6.29 -10.71 -43.69
CA ARG A 44 7.58 -11.23 -44.17
C ARG A 44 7.38 -11.73 -45.60
N LEU A 45 8.31 -11.35 -46.49
CA LEU A 45 8.35 -11.77 -47.88
C LEU A 45 9.70 -12.44 -48.17
N ARG A 46 9.69 -13.67 -48.73
CA ARG A 46 10.93 -14.39 -49.11
C ARG A 46 11.00 -14.54 -50.63
N GLY A 47 12.14 -14.15 -51.21
CA GLY A 47 12.42 -14.21 -52.63
C GLY A 47 12.80 -12.87 -53.26
N ARG A 48 12.84 -12.82 -54.60
CA ARG A 48 13.29 -11.63 -55.35
C ARG A 48 12.19 -10.55 -55.44
N LEU A 49 12.26 -9.57 -54.54
CA LEU A 49 11.35 -8.42 -54.48
C LEU A 49 11.81 -7.29 -55.41
N ASP A 50 10.93 -6.84 -56.31
CA ASP A 50 11.11 -5.58 -57.03
C ASP A 50 10.68 -4.40 -56.14
N THR A 51 11.67 -3.74 -55.54
CA THR A 51 11.44 -2.61 -54.65
C THR A 51 10.82 -1.38 -55.33
N SER A 52 10.95 -1.23 -56.65
CA SER A 52 10.38 -0.12 -57.41
C SER A 52 8.88 -0.34 -57.68
N ALA A 53 8.51 -1.57 -58.05
CA ALA A 53 7.11 -1.97 -58.19
C ALA A 53 6.39 -1.94 -56.84
N LEU A 54 7.04 -2.31 -55.73
CA LEU A 54 6.48 -2.20 -54.38
C LEU A 54 6.20 -0.73 -53.99
N GLN A 55 7.16 0.16 -54.23
CA GLN A 55 6.98 1.60 -53.93
C GLN A 55 5.89 2.23 -54.80
N ALA A 56 5.78 1.83 -56.07
CA ALA A 56 4.69 2.26 -56.94
C ALA A 56 3.32 1.74 -56.46
N ALA A 57 3.26 0.49 -55.98
CA ALA A 57 2.05 -0.13 -55.45
C ALA A 57 1.58 0.53 -54.14
N LEU A 58 2.50 0.91 -53.24
CA LEU A 58 2.18 1.69 -52.03
C LEU A 58 1.50 3.03 -52.37
N SER A 59 1.98 3.73 -53.40
CA SER A 59 1.35 4.97 -53.87
C SER A 59 -0.04 4.75 -54.48
N ASP A 60 -0.31 3.60 -55.12
CA ASP A 60 -1.64 3.28 -55.66
C ASP A 60 -2.68 3.06 -54.55
N LEU A 61 -2.27 2.57 -53.36
CA LEU A 61 -3.16 2.41 -52.21
C LEU A 61 -3.77 3.73 -51.72
N VAL A 62 -3.00 4.82 -51.79
CA VAL A 62 -3.48 6.17 -51.44
C VAL A 62 -4.58 6.63 -52.39
N GLY A 63 -4.48 6.29 -53.68
CA GLY A 63 -5.54 6.52 -54.65
C GLY A 63 -6.82 5.75 -54.34
N ARG A 64 -6.68 4.49 -53.90
CA ARG A 64 -7.79 3.58 -53.59
C ARG A 64 -8.50 3.90 -52.27
N HIS A 65 -7.76 4.20 -51.21
CA HIS A 65 -8.29 4.31 -49.86
C HIS A 65 -8.28 5.77 -49.36
N GLU A 66 -9.47 6.36 -49.26
CA GLU A 66 -9.65 7.74 -48.77
C GLU A 66 -9.04 7.97 -47.38
N ALA A 67 -9.14 6.99 -46.49
CA ALA A 67 -8.57 7.06 -45.15
C ALA A 67 -7.04 7.31 -45.17
N LEU A 68 -6.32 6.79 -46.18
CA LEU A 68 -4.87 6.97 -46.33
C LEU A 68 -4.45 8.35 -46.88
N ARG A 69 -5.43 9.21 -47.19
CA ARG A 69 -5.27 10.61 -47.61
C ARG A 69 -6.15 11.56 -46.79
N THR A 70 -6.58 11.12 -45.60
CA THR A 70 -7.39 11.91 -44.67
C THR A 70 -6.55 12.34 -43.47
N CYS A 71 -6.62 13.62 -43.10
CA CYS A 71 -6.00 14.17 -41.89
C CYS A 71 -7.04 14.89 -41.03
N VAL A 72 -6.69 15.20 -39.77
CA VAL A 72 -7.51 15.98 -38.84
C VAL A 72 -6.86 17.34 -38.61
N THR A 73 -7.63 18.42 -38.77
CA THR A 73 -7.16 19.80 -38.56
C THR A 73 -8.14 20.56 -37.68
N SER A 74 -7.66 21.37 -36.74
CA SER A 74 -8.48 22.28 -35.92
C SER A 74 -7.84 23.67 -35.88
N GLY A 75 -8.68 24.72 -35.98
CA GLY A 75 -8.27 26.09 -35.67
C GLY A 75 -8.31 26.34 -34.16
N PRO A 76 -7.66 27.40 -33.64
CA PRO A 76 -7.78 27.78 -32.23
C PRO A 76 -9.25 28.03 -31.87
N GLY A 77 -9.79 27.25 -30.94
CA GLY A 77 -11.20 27.32 -30.53
C GLY A 77 -12.22 26.79 -31.55
N GLN A 78 -11.79 26.06 -32.58
CA GLN A 78 -12.67 25.40 -33.54
C GLN A 78 -12.69 23.88 -33.36
N GLU A 79 -13.84 23.26 -33.63
CA GLU A 79 -14.00 21.81 -33.67
C GLU A 79 -13.04 21.17 -34.70
N PRO A 80 -12.45 20.00 -34.41
CA PRO A 80 -11.60 19.28 -35.36
C PRO A 80 -12.37 18.82 -36.60
N VAL A 81 -11.91 19.21 -37.79
CA VAL A 81 -12.47 18.78 -39.07
C VAL A 81 -11.57 17.74 -39.74
N ARG A 82 -12.20 16.70 -40.33
CA ARG A 82 -11.51 15.71 -41.17
C ARG A 82 -11.38 16.29 -42.58
N VAL A 83 -10.15 16.39 -43.09
CA VAL A 83 -9.84 16.90 -44.43
C VAL A 83 -9.33 15.77 -45.31
N VAL A 84 -10.01 15.56 -46.43
CA VAL A 84 -9.66 14.55 -47.43
C VAL A 84 -8.83 15.22 -48.54
N HIS A 85 -7.59 14.79 -48.73
CA HIS A 85 -6.70 15.32 -49.76
C HIS A 85 -6.86 14.58 -51.10
N PRO A 86 -6.62 15.24 -52.25
CA PRO A 86 -6.47 14.57 -53.54
C PRO A 86 -5.30 13.57 -53.55
N PRO A 87 -5.40 12.41 -54.21
CA PRO A 87 -4.35 11.38 -54.24
C PRO A 87 -2.99 11.87 -54.76
N ASP A 88 -2.99 12.78 -55.74
CA ASP A 88 -1.79 13.40 -56.32
C ASP A 88 -1.03 14.33 -55.36
N ARG A 89 -1.64 14.68 -54.23
CA ARG A 89 -1.07 15.57 -53.20
C ARG A 89 -0.58 14.85 -51.95
N VAL A 90 -0.60 13.51 -51.94
CA VAL A 90 -0.19 12.68 -50.80
C VAL A 90 0.85 11.67 -51.26
N THR A 91 2.04 11.73 -50.65
CA THR A 91 3.15 10.81 -50.91
C THR A 91 3.35 9.92 -49.69
N VAL A 92 3.28 8.60 -49.87
CA VAL A 92 3.63 7.64 -48.80
C VAL A 92 5.10 7.83 -48.42
N GLU A 93 5.38 8.07 -47.14
CA GLU A 93 6.75 8.06 -46.64
C GLU A 93 7.27 6.63 -46.64
N PHE A 94 8.26 6.35 -47.50
CA PHE A 94 8.82 5.01 -47.70
C PHE A 94 10.32 5.00 -47.41
N SER A 95 10.74 4.24 -46.38
CA SER A 95 12.15 4.04 -46.03
C SER A 95 12.60 2.60 -46.36
N ARG A 96 13.92 2.42 -46.46
CA ARG A 96 14.56 1.12 -46.72
C ARG A 96 15.78 0.98 -45.80
N GLU A 97 15.92 -0.16 -45.13
CA GLU A 97 17.03 -0.39 -44.19
C GLU A 97 17.49 -1.86 -44.23
N ASP A 98 18.76 -2.10 -43.89
CA ASP A 98 19.33 -3.44 -43.68
C ASP A 98 19.31 -3.81 -42.20
N VAL A 99 18.50 -4.80 -41.83
CA VAL A 99 18.26 -5.20 -40.43
C VAL A 99 18.87 -6.57 -40.16
N GLY A 100 19.51 -6.77 -39.01
CA GLY A 100 20.02 -8.08 -38.60
C GLY A 100 18.86 -9.03 -38.25
N ALA A 101 18.97 -10.34 -38.52
CA ALA A 101 17.86 -11.28 -38.28
C ALA A 101 17.37 -11.28 -36.81
N ARG A 102 18.28 -11.10 -35.85
CA ARG A 102 17.97 -10.99 -34.42
C ARG A 102 17.41 -9.63 -33.99
N GLU A 103 17.54 -8.58 -34.81
CA GLU A 103 16.98 -7.25 -34.52
C GLU A 103 15.51 -7.14 -34.89
N VAL A 104 15.02 -7.96 -35.83
CA VAL A 104 13.65 -7.92 -36.37
C VAL A 104 12.61 -7.92 -35.26
N GLU A 105 12.64 -8.91 -34.36
CA GLU A 105 11.66 -9.07 -33.29
C GLU A 105 11.74 -7.90 -32.30
N ALA A 106 12.95 -7.47 -31.94
CA ALA A 106 13.17 -6.34 -31.04
C ALA A 106 12.69 -5.00 -31.63
N ARG A 107 12.75 -4.82 -32.96
CA ARG A 107 12.18 -3.66 -33.66
C ARG A 107 10.66 -3.74 -33.75
N LEU A 108 10.09 -4.90 -34.10
CA LEU A 108 8.63 -5.12 -34.13
C LEU A 108 7.99 -4.89 -32.75
N ALA A 109 8.65 -5.33 -31.67
CA ALA A 109 8.21 -5.11 -30.29
C ALA A 109 8.12 -3.63 -29.89
N ARG A 110 8.90 -2.75 -30.53
CA ARG A 110 8.92 -1.29 -30.30
C ARG A 110 7.99 -0.51 -31.24
N VAL A 111 7.33 -1.15 -32.20
CA VAL A 111 6.40 -0.45 -33.10
C VAL A 111 5.29 0.33 -32.37
N PRO A 112 4.73 -0.14 -31.22
CA PRO A 112 3.78 0.63 -30.41
C PRO A 112 4.34 1.91 -29.75
N ASP A 113 5.66 2.09 -29.68
CA ASP A 113 6.28 3.38 -29.32
C ASP A 113 5.99 4.46 -30.37
N GLY A 114 5.64 4.02 -31.59
CA GLY A 114 5.20 4.87 -32.68
C GLY A 114 4.03 5.75 -32.25
N ARG A 115 4.23 7.05 -32.39
CA ARG A 115 3.23 8.08 -32.13
C ARG A 115 3.04 8.88 -33.41
N ALA A 116 1.82 8.90 -33.95
CA ALA A 116 1.52 9.46 -35.26
C ALA A 116 0.90 10.86 -35.14
N ASP A 117 1.29 11.80 -36.00
CA ASP A 117 0.64 13.12 -36.09
C ASP A 117 -0.68 12.98 -36.89
N PRO A 118 -1.87 13.12 -36.28
CA PRO A 118 -3.14 13.02 -37.00
C PRO A 118 -3.36 14.20 -37.98
N GLY A 119 -2.59 15.29 -37.86
CA GLY A 119 -2.53 16.38 -38.83
C GLY A 119 -1.58 16.12 -40.01
N SER A 120 -0.90 14.96 -40.06
CA SER A 120 -0.07 14.57 -41.20
C SER A 120 -0.92 14.39 -42.46
N LYS A 121 -0.50 15.03 -43.57
CA LYS A 121 -1.12 14.83 -44.90
C LYS A 121 -0.89 13.42 -45.46
N SER A 122 0.16 12.74 -44.98
CA SER A 122 0.41 11.32 -45.23
C SER A 122 0.25 10.54 -43.92
N PRO A 123 -0.94 9.97 -43.65
CA PRO A 123 -1.14 9.12 -42.48
C PRO A 123 -0.42 7.78 -42.62
N LEU A 124 -0.21 7.25 -43.83
CA LEU A 124 0.54 6.00 -44.05
C LEU A 124 2.05 6.24 -44.11
N ARG A 125 2.78 5.48 -43.30
CA ARG A 125 4.24 5.30 -43.36
C ARG A 125 4.53 3.83 -43.69
N ALA A 126 5.50 3.58 -44.55
CA ALA A 126 5.91 2.24 -44.94
C ALA A 126 7.44 2.09 -44.83
N GLU A 127 7.88 0.93 -44.35
CA GLU A 127 9.30 0.59 -44.23
C GLU A 127 9.55 -0.76 -44.88
N LEU A 128 10.64 -0.86 -45.63
CA LEU A 128 11.14 -2.11 -46.18
C LEU A 128 12.46 -2.46 -45.51
N TRP A 129 12.45 -3.48 -44.64
CA TRP A 129 13.66 -4.00 -44.04
C TRP A 129 14.17 -5.20 -44.85
N ARG A 130 15.43 -5.18 -45.29
CA ARG A 130 16.12 -6.34 -45.84
C ARG A 130 16.83 -7.07 -44.71
N VAL A 131 16.54 -8.37 -44.54
CA VAL A 131 17.14 -9.16 -43.45
C VAL A 131 18.51 -9.67 -43.90
N ARG A 132 19.59 -9.17 -43.28
CA ARG A 132 20.97 -9.45 -43.71
C ARG A 132 21.38 -10.91 -43.59
N ASP A 133 20.92 -11.58 -42.54
CA ASP A 133 21.28 -12.97 -42.19
C ASP A 133 20.03 -13.89 -42.16
N GLY A 134 19.00 -13.56 -42.95
CA GLY A 134 17.72 -14.27 -42.97
C GLY A 134 17.87 -15.68 -43.54
N GLY A 135 17.74 -16.70 -42.70
CA GLY A 135 17.89 -18.11 -43.04
C GLY A 135 16.74 -18.70 -43.88
N GLY A 136 16.39 -18.06 -44.99
CA GLY A 136 15.50 -18.66 -45.99
C GLY A 136 16.14 -19.89 -46.63
N PRO A 137 15.37 -20.95 -46.95
CA PRO A 137 15.90 -22.10 -47.66
C PRO A 137 16.55 -21.66 -48.98
N ALA A 138 17.75 -22.19 -49.24
CA ALA A 138 18.60 -21.90 -50.40
C ALA A 138 19.06 -20.43 -50.59
N GLY A 139 19.21 -19.63 -49.52
CA GLY A 139 19.83 -18.30 -49.60
C GLY A 139 18.97 -17.26 -50.34
N THR A 140 17.65 -17.47 -50.34
CA THR A 140 16.67 -16.52 -50.86
C THR A 140 16.64 -15.25 -49.99
N PRO A 141 16.67 -14.03 -50.58
CA PRO A 141 16.64 -12.81 -49.78
C PRO A 141 15.30 -12.67 -49.05
N GLU A 142 15.36 -12.31 -47.78
CA GLU A 142 14.20 -12.09 -46.90
C GLU A 142 13.98 -10.60 -46.66
N TRP A 143 12.71 -10.21 -46.70
CA TRP A 143 12.25 -8.82 -46.58
C TRP A 143 11.11 -8.74 -45.58
N ILE A 144 10.97 -7.59 -44.93
CA ILE A 144 9.84 -7.26 -44.07
C ILE A 144 9.24 -5.95 -44.53
N VAL A 145 7.95 -5.96 -44.84
CA VAL A 145 7.17 -4.75 -45.13
C VAL A 145 6.38 -4.40 -43.88
N LEU A 146 6.79 -3.32 -43.22
CA LEU A 146 6.08 -2.75 -42.06
C LEU A 146 5.31 -1.52 -42.53
N MET A 147 4.00 -1.49 -42.27
CA MET A 147 3.13 -0.35 -42.52
C MET A 147 2.58 0.18 -41.21
N ARG A 148 2.53 1.52 -41.08
CA ARG A 148 2.13 2.23 -39.87
C ARG A 148 1.20 3.39 -40.22
N ALA A 149 0.11 3.53 -39.48
CA ALA A 149 -0.86 4.63 -39.62
C ALA A 149 -1.47 5.02 -38.26
N PRO A 150 -2.02 6.24 -38.09
CA PRO A 150 -2.82 6.55 -36.90
C PRO A 150 -3.95 5.53 -36.70
N GLU A 151 -4.25 5.12 -35.46
CA GLU A 151 -5.37 4.20 -35.19
C GLU A 151 -6.71 4.74 -35.73
N ALA A 152 -6.88 6.08 -35.77
CA ALA A 152 -8.05 6.77 -36.32
C ALA A 152 -8.31 6.56 -37.84
N VAL A 153 -7.48 5.78 -38.54
CA VAL A 153 -7.71 5.35 -39.94
C VAL A 153 -7.65 3.82 -40.12
N ALA A 154 -7.59 3.05 -39.03
CA ALA A 154 -7.27 1.62 -39.03
C ALA A 154 -8.13 0.81 -38.03
N ASP A 155 -9.15 0.12 -38.54
CA ASP A 155 -9.98 -0.82 -37.77
C ASP A 155 -9.40 -2.25 -37.70
N SER A 156 -10.14 -3.21 -37.12
CA SER A 156 -9.70 -4.60 -36.97
C SER A 156 -9.47 -5.37 -38.27
N ARG A 157 -9.89 -4.86 -39.44
CA ARG A 157 -9.68 -5.47 -40.77
C ARG A 157 -8.74 -4.70 -41.68
N TRP A 158 -8.24 -3.54 -41.24
CA TRP A 158 -7.39 -2.68 -42.08
C TRP A 158 -6.18 -3.42 -42.67
N MET A 159 -5.52 -4.26 -41.87
CA MET A 159 -4.32 -5.01 -42.22
C MET A 159 -4.58 -6.03 -43.34
N GLU A 160 -5.67 -6.79 -43.23
CA GLU A 160 -6.13 -7.76 -44.23
C GLU A 160 -6.35 -7.07 -45.58
N ILE A 161 -7.16 -6.01 -45.57
CA ILE A 161 -7.55 -5.28 -46.78
C ILE A 161 -6.33 -4.60 -47.42
N LEU A 162 -5.55 -3.85 -46.64
CA LEU A 162 -4.42 -3.05 -47.12
C LEU A 162 -3.34 -3.92 -47.76
N LEU A 163 -3.03 -5.08 -47.17
CA LEU A 163 -2.00 -5.99 -47.70
C LEU A 163 -2.50 -6.81 -48.90
N ALA A 164 -3.78 -7.20 -48.93
CA ALA A 164 -4.37 -7.82 -50.12
C ALA A 164 -4.35 -6.87 -51.32
N ASP A 165 -4.73 -5.61 -51.10
CA ASP A 165 -4.70 -4.57 -52.12
C ASP A 165 -3.26 -4.19 -52.51
N LEU A 166 -2.30 -4.23 -51.58
CA LEU A 166 -0.87 -4.04 -51.89
C LEU A 166 -0.34 -5.14 -52.82
N ALA A 167 -0.68 -6.41 -52.54
CA ALA A 167 -0.28 -7.54 -53.38
C ALA A 167 -0.92 -7.48 -54.78
N ALA A 168 -2.17 -7.00 -54.88
CA ALA A 168 -2.85 -6.78 -56.16
C ALA A 168 -2.22 -5.64 -56.97
N ALA A 169 -1.95 -4.49 -56.33
CA ALA A 169 -1.27 -3.36 -56.95
C ALA A 169 0.16 -3.71 -57.39
N TYR A 170 0.91 -4.45 -56.56
CA TYR A 170 2.24 -4.95 -56.89
C TYR A 170 2.24 -5.87 -58.12
N ARG A 171 1.26 -6.78 -58.22
CA ARG A 171 1.07 -7.64 -59.40
C ARG A 171 0.77 -6.83 -60.67
N ALA A 172 -0.03 -5.78 -60.58
CA ALA A 172 -0.29 -4.88 -61.71
C ALA A 172 0.99 -4.13 -62.15
N ARG A 173 1.75 -3.61 -61.18
CA ARG A 173 3.00 -2.86 -61.43
C ARG A 173 4.11 -3.71 -62.04
N LEU A 174 4.27 -4.97 -61.60
CA LEU A 174 5.16 -5.93 -62.26
C LEU A 174 4.78 -6.20 -63.72
N ALA A 175 3.50 -6.13 -64.07
CA ALA A 175 2.99 -6.24 -65.44
C ALA A 175 3.02 -4.90 -66.20
N GLY A 176 3.71 -3.87 -65.70
CA GLY A 176 3.85 -2.56 -66.35
C GLY A 176 2.58 -1.69 -66.37
N ARG A 177 1.51 -2.10 -65.67
CA ARG A 177 0.21 -1.40 -65.66
C ARG A 177 -0.15 -0.86 -64.27
N ARG A 178 -1.11 0.07 -64.20
CA ARG A 178 -1.73 0.46 -62.92
C ARG A 178 -2.80 -0.56 -62.52
N PRO A 179 -3.10 -0.72 -61.22
CA PRO A 179 -4.32 -1.41 -60.79
C PRO A 179 -5.56 -0.65 -61.27
N ASP A 180 -6.63 -1.40 -61.55
CA ASP A 180 -7.87 -0.85 -62.08
C ASP A 180 -8.58 0.03 -61.01
N PRO A 181 -9.10 1.22 -61.38
CA PRO A 181 -9.71 2.14 -60.41
C PRO A 181 -11.02 1.55 -59.88
N VAL A 182 -11.07 1.30 -58.58
CA VAL A 182 -12.30 0.87 -57.90
C VAL A 182 -13.07 2.10 -57.43
N ALA A 183 -14.32 2.20 -57.86
CA ALA A 183 -15.21 3.30 -57.48
C ALA A 183 -15.46 3.30 -55.97
N PRO A 184 -15.41 4.46 -55.28
CA PRO A 184 -15.80 4.54 -53.89
C PRO A 184 -17.29 4.19 -53.74
N PRO A 185 -17.69 3.52 -52.65
CA PRO A 185 -19.05 3.06 -52.48
C PRO A 185 -19.97 4.26 -52.17
N THR A 186 -21.05 4.38 -52.94
CA THR A 186 -21.99 5.49 -52.90
C THR A 186 -23.31 5.07 -52.25
N PRO A 187 -23.87 5.83 -51.29
CA PRO A 187 -23.28 7.03 -50.68
C PRO A 187 -22.06 6.70 -49.78
N PRO A 188 -21.13 7.66 -49.59
CA PRO A 188 -19.96 7.47 -48.73
C PRO A 188 -20.36 7.00 -47.32
N HIS A 189 -19.50 6.21 -46.66
CA HIS A 189 -19.83 5.65 -45.35
C HIS A 189 -20.22 6.73 -44.32
N ALA A 190 -19.53 7.87 -44.29
CA ALA A 190 -19.88 9.00 -43.42
C ALA A 190 -21.29 9.57 -43.68
N ALA A 191 -21.81 9.49 -44.91
CA ALA A 191 -23.19 9.87 -45.22
C ALA A 191 -24.19 8.82 -44.71
N ARG A 192 -23.90 7.51 -44.86
CA ARG A 192 -24.72 6.42 -44.29
C ARG A 192 -24.75 6.44 -42.76
N VAL A 193 -23.66 6.85 -42.11
CA VAL A 193 -23.63 7.07 -40.65
C VAL A 193 -24.52 8.26 -40.28
N ARG A 194 -24.41 9.40 -40.98
CA ARG A 194 -25.28 10.57 -40.75
C ARG A 194 -26.77 10.27 -40.99
N GLU A 195 -27.09 9.47 -42.00
CA GLU A 195 -28.46 9.07 -42.32
C GLU A 195 -29.05 8.16 -41.22
N ARG A 196 -28.28 7.17 -40.74
CA ARG A 196 -28.66 6.36 -39.56
C ARG A 196 -28.79 7.19 -38.28
N GLN A 197 -27.90 8.16 -38.08
CA GLN A 197 -27.96 9.12 -36.96
C GLN A 197 -29.16 10.07 -37.05
N ALA A 198 -29.69 10.37 -38.25
CA ALA A 198 -30.88 11.20 -38.43
C ALA A 198 -32.18 10.44 -38.12
N GLY A 199 -32.18 9.10 -38.26
CA GLY A 199 -33.35 8.25 -38.03
C GLY A 199 -33.65 7.89 -36.56
N ARG A 200 -32.77 8.24 -35.61
CA ARG A 200 -32.96 8.07 -34.16
C ARG A 200 -32.53 9.34 -33.45
N SER A 201 -33.19 9.77 -32.38
CA SER A 201 -32.70 10.97 -31.71
C SER A 201 -31.43 10.66 -30.93
N ALA A 202 -30.36 11.43 -31.16
CA ALA A 202 -29.11 11.29 -30.41
C ALA A 202 -29.32 11.38 -28.89
N ARG A 203 -30.35 12.13 -28.47
CA ARG A 203 -30.78 12.28 -27.08
C ARG A 203 -31.30 10.98 -26.46
N GLU A 204 -32.02 10.13 -27.20
CA GLU A 204 -32.48 8.82 -26.72
C GLU A 204 -31.30 7.88 -26.48
N VAL A 205 -30.34 7.83 -27.42
CA VAL A 205 -29.16 6.95 -27.29
C VAL A 205 -28.22 7.44 -26.18
N GLN A 206 -28.00 8.75 -26.05
CA GLN A 206 -27.25 9.33 -24.94
C GLN A 206 -27.92 9.03 -23.59
N ALA A 207 -29.26 9.16 -23.51
CA ALA A 207 -30.02 8.82 -22.31
C ALA A 207 -30.02 7.32 -22.01
N TYR A 208 -29.97 6.45 -23.03
CA TYR A 208 -29.77 5.00 -22.86
C TYR A 208 -28.44 4.71 -22.18
N TRP A 209 -27.32 5.15 -22.77
CA TRP A 209 -25.98 4.88 -22.24
C TRP A 209 -25.76 5.51 -20.86
N ALA A 210 -26.26 6.72 -20.63
CA ALA A 210 -26.21 7.37 -19.32
C ALA A 210 -26.94 6.56 -18.23
N ARG A 211 -28.11 5.96 -18.54
CA ARG A 211 -28.81 5.04 -17.60
C ARG A 211 -28.07 3.70 -17.46
N ARG A 212 -27.63 3.11 -18.57
CA ARG A 212 -27.01 1.78 -18.62
C ARG A 212 -25.69 1.72 -17.84
N LEU A 213 -24.87 2.76 -17.95
CA LEU A 213 -23.57 2.90 -17.28
C LEU A 213 -23.64 3.65 -15.93
N ALA A 214 -24.84 4.05 -15.47
CA ALA A 214 -25.00 4.76 -14.20
C ALA A 214 -24.43 3.96 -13.01
N GLY A 215 -23.47 4.55 -12.31
CA GLY A 215 -22.79 3.90 -11.18
C GLY A 215 -21.83 2.76 -11.55
N ALA A 216 -21.53 2.55 -12.83
CA ALA A 216 -20.42 1.68 -13.23
C ALA A 216 -19.08 2.30 -12.79
N ALA A 217 -18.13 1.45 -12.39
CA ALA A 217 -16.82 1.87 -11.89
C ALA A 217 -15.69 1.22 -12.71
N PRO A 218 -14.50 1.85 -12.80
CA PRO A 218 -13.34 1.28 -13.49
C PRO A 218 -12.95 -0.10 -12.93
N LEU A 219 -12.46 -0.97 -13.80
CA LEU A 219 -12.00 -2.30 -13.40
C LEU A 219 -10.75 -2.19 -12.50
N GLN A 220 -10.76 -2.91 -11.38
CA GLN A 220 -9.65 -2.92 -10.41
C GLN A 220 -9.10 -4.34 -10.27
N LEU A 221 -8.40 -4.82 -11.30
CA LEU A 221 -7.66 -6.09 -11.21
C LEU A 221 -6.46 -5.93 -10.26
N PRO A 222 -6.03 -7.02 -9.57
CA PRO A 222 -4.80 -7.01 -8.81
C PRO A 222 -3.61 -6.98 -9.79
N THR A 223 -2.90 -5.86 -9.81
CA THR A 223 -1.71 -5.67 -10.62
C THR A 223 -0.45 -6.10 -9.87
N ASP A 224 0.61 -6.38 -10.62
CA ASP A 224 1.95 -6.64 -10.09
C ASP A 224 2.72 -5.32 -9.88
N ARG A 225 2.23 -4.22 -10.47
CA ARG A 225 2.80 -2.85 -10.39
C ARG A 225 1.71 -1.81 -10.13
N PRO A 226 2.01 -0.69 -9.46
CA PRO A 226 1.03 0.38 -9.23
C PRO A 226 0.61 1.06 -10.55
N VAL A 227 -0.66 1.46 -10.64
CA VAL A 227 -1.18 2.20 -11.80
C VAL A 227 -0.66 3.64 -11.77
N THR A 228 0.26 3.98 -12.68
CA THR A 228 0.83 5.33 -12.82
C THR A 228 0.24 6.09 -14.02
N PRO A 229 0.18 7.44 -13.96
CA PRO A 229 -0.08 8.26 -15.14
C PRO A 229 1.05 8.13 -16.17
N GLY A 230 0.73 8.25 -17.46
CA GLY A 230 1.75 8.24 -18.53
C GLY A 230 2.27 6.85 -18.94
N ARG A 231 1.45 5.81 -18.74
CA ARG A 231 1.68 4.43 -19.23
C ARG A 231 2.15 4.38 -20.69
N SER A 232 3.06 3.45 -20.98
CA SER A 232 3.65 3.25 -22.32
C SER A 232 2.57 2.90 -23.37
N GLY A 233 1.59 2.09 -22.94
CA GLY A 233 0.62 1.44 -23.81
C GLY A 233 1.15 0.13 -24.41
N HIS A 234 2.27 -0.41 -23.92
CA HIS A 234 2.80 -1.70 -24.34
C HIS A 234 1.92 -2.87 -23.88
N GLY A 235 1.80 -3.86 -24.77
CA GLY A 235 1.11 -5.12 -24.52
C GLY A 235 2.00 -6.32 -24.78
N ALA A 236 1.90 -7.34 -23.94
CA ALA A 236 2.46 -8.66 -24.19
C ALA A 236 1.35 -9.71 -24.18
N ALA A 237 1.49 -10.76 -24.99
CA ALA A 237 0.49 -11.80 -25.16
C ALA A 237 0.89 -13.09 -24.42
N VAL A 238 -0.06 -13.73 -23.74
CA VAL A 238 0.06 -15.11 -23.24
C VAL A 238 -0.96 -16.00 -23.96
N PRO A 239 -0.62 -17.25 -24.32
CA PRO A 239 -1.49 -18.11 -25.12
C PRO A 239 -2.76 -18.52 -24.36
N ALA A 240 -3.88 -18.57 -25.08
CA ALA A 240 -5.17 -19.01 -24.57
C ALA A 240 -5.75 -20.11 -25.47
N GLU A 241 -5.65 -21.36 -25.01
CA GLU A 241 -6.02 -22.55 -25.77
C GLU A 241 -7.17 -23.31 -25.11
N PHE A 242 -8.24 -23.51 -25.87
CA PHE A 242 -9.42 -24.27 -25.46
C PHE A 242 -9.48 -25.54 -26.30
N PRO A 243 -9.25 -26.71 -25.70
CA PRO A 243 -9.43 -28.01 -26.34
C PRO A 243 -10.79 -28.15 -27.05
N ALA A 244 -10.84 -28.95 -28.12
CA ALA A 244 -12.04 -29.08 -28.96
C ALA A 244 -13.26 -29.59 -28.18
N ASP A 245 -13.06 -30.54 -27.27
CA ASP A 245 -14.11 -31.06 -26.36
C ASP A 245 -14.70 -29.97 -25.46
N LEU A 246 -13.85 -29.08 -24.93
CA LEU A 246 -14.31 -27.92 -24.15
C LEU A 246 -15.05 -26.91 -25.04
N ALA A 247 -14.53 -26.61 -26.22
CA ALA A 247 -15.17 -25.69 -27.17
C ALA A 247 -16.55 -26.20 -27.61
N ASP A 248 -16.69 -27.50 -27.89
CA ASP A 248 -17.95 -28.14 -28.24
C ASP A 248 -18.94 -28.19 -27.07
N ALA A 249 -18.48 -28.46 -25.84
CA ALA A 249 -19.33 -28.39 -24.66
C ALA A 249 -19.87 -26.97 -24.40
N LEU A 250 -19.06 -25.92 -24.64
CA LEU A 250 -19.50 -24.53 -24.55
C LEU A 250 -20.49 -24.16 -25.67
N ARG A 251 -20.31 -24.67 -26.89
CA ARG A 251 -21.29 -24.52 -27.99
C ARG A 251 -22.61 -25.23 -27.67
N ALA A 252 -22.56 -26.42 -27.09
CA ALA A 252 -23.73 -27.17 -26.68
C ALA A 252 -24.50 -26.44 -25.57
N LEU A 253 -23.80 -25.83 -24.59
CA LEU A 253 -24.40 -24.97 -23.57
C LEU A 253 -25.09 -23.74 -24.20
N ALA A 254 -24.42 -23.05 -25.13
CA ALA A 254 -25.00 -21.91 -25.84
C ALA A 254 -26.29 -22.30 -26.59
N ALA A 255 -26.24 -23.41 -27.35
CA ALA A 255 -27.39 -23.92 -28.09
C ALA A 255 -28.56 -24.33 -27.17
N ALA A 256 -28.29 -24.97 -26.03
CA ALA A 256 -29.31 -25.35 -25.04
C ALA A 256 -30.02 -24.14 -24.40
N GLU A 257 -29.33 -23.01 -24.30
CA GLU A 257 -29.86 -21.76 -23.72
C GLU A 257 -30.39 -20.77 -24.76
N GLY A 258 -30.31 -21.11 -26.06
CA GLY A 258 -30.72 -20.21 -27.15
C GLY A 258 -29.80 -19.00 -27.36
N THR A 259 -28.54 -19.08 -26.89
CA THR A 259 -27.54 -18.02 -27.01
C THR A 259 -26.43 -18.42 -28.01
N ASP A 260 -25.43 -17.55 -28.20
CA ASP A 260 -24.21 -17.89 -28.95
C ASP A 260 -23.01 -18.20 -28.02
N LEU A 261 -21.94 -18.76 -28.61
CA LEU A 261 -20.68 -19.05 -27.91
C LEU A 261 -20.01 -17.78 -27.35
N PHE A 262 -20.22 -16.62 -27.99
CA PHE A 262 -19.67 -15.35 -27.52
C PHE A 262 -20.30 -14.94 -26.19
N THR A 263 -21.62 -15.06 -26.02
CA THR A 263 -22.29 -14.75 -24.75
C THR A 263 -21.81 -15.67 -23.62
N VAL A 264 -21.53 -16.95 -23.91
CA VAL A 264 -20.93 -17.88 -22.93
C VAL A 264 -19.54 -17.41 -22.50
N LEU A 265 -18.67 -17.08 -23.46
CA LEU A 265 -17.32 -16.57 -23.19
C LEU A 265 -17.34 -15.20 -22.48
N LEU A 266 -18.26 -14.31 -22.84
CA LEU A 266 -18.50 -13.02 -22.17
C LEU A 266 -18.91 -13.20 -20.72
N SER A 267 -19.87 -14.10 -20.45
CA SER A 267 -20.35 -14.40 -19.09
C SER A 267 -19.25 -15.04 -18.24
N ALA A 268 -18.48 -15.98 -18.81
CA ALA A 268 -17.33 -16.57 -18.14
C ALA A 268 -16.21 -15.55 -17.86
N THR A 269 -15.93 -14.65 -18.80
CA THR A 269 -14.95 -13.56 -18.63
C THR A 269 -15.41 -12.59 -17.55
N ALA A 270 -16.70 -12.24 -17.51
CA ALA A 270 -17.26 -11.39 -16.47
C ALA A 270 -17.10 -12.02 -15.07
N VAL A 271 -17.37 -13.32 -14.92
CA VAL A 271 -17.14 -14.06 -13.67
C VAL A 271 -15.67 -13.99 -13.24
N VAL A 272 -14.71 -14.22 -14.16
CA VAL A 272 -13.28 -14.14 -13.83
C VAL A 272 -12.89 -12.73 -13.40
N LEU A 273 -13.25 -11.71 -14.18
CA LEU A 273 -12.88 -10.32 -13.89
C LEU A 273 -13.52 -9.83 -12.59
N GLY A 274 -14.78 -10.20 -12.33
CA GLY A 274 -15.48 -9.88 -11.07
C GLY A 274 -14.82 -10.55 -9.87
N GLY A 275 -14.52 -11.85 -9.98
CA GLY A 275 -13.81 -12.61 -8.94
C GLY A 275 -12.43 -12.07 -8.62
N TRP A 276 -11.63 -11.76 -9.65
CA TRP A 276 -10.28 -11.19 -9.47
C TRP A 276 -10.30 -9.76 -8.92
N SER A 277 -11.26 -8.93 -9.34
CA SER A 277 -11.37 -7.53 -8.87
C SER A 277 -12.19 -7.35 -7.58
N GLY A 278 -12.83 -8.40 -7.09
CA GLY A 278 -13.78 -8.32 -5.96
C GLY A 278 -15.03 -7.51 -6.30
N ARG A 279 -15.45 -7.45 -7.57
CA ARG A 279 -16.62 -6.68 -8.03
C ARG A 279 -17.76 -7.60 -8.47
N THR A 280 -18.98 -7.26 -8.05
CA THR A 280 -20.23 -7.90 -8.50
C THR A 280 -20.80 -7.26 -9.78
N ASP A 281 -20.11 -6.29 -10.37
CA ASP A 281 -20.53 -5.58 -11.59
C ASP A 281 -19.27 -5.19 -12.37
N VAL A 282 -19.22 -5.58 -13.65
CA VAL A 282 -18.05 -5.41 -14.51
C VAL A 282 -18.46 -4.89 -15.89
N VAL A 283 -17.63 -4.02 -16.46
CA VAL A 283 -17.78 -3.49 -17.83
C VAL A 283 -16.71 -4.12 -18.71
N ILE A 284 -17.14 -4.83 -19.75
CA ILE A 284 -16.28 -5.45 -20.76
C ILE A 284 -16.56 -4.76 -22.09
N GLY A 285 -15.53 -4.18 -22.70
CA GLY A 285 -15.64 -3.64 -24.04
C GLY A 285 -15.65 -4.74 -25.08
N VAL A 286 -16.65 -4.73 -25.95
CA VAL A 286 -16.74 -5.64 -27.10
C VAL A 286 -16.48 -4.85 -28.37
N PRO A 287 -15.38 -5.14 -29.10
CA PRO A 287 -15.13 -4.55 -30.41
C PRO A 287 -16.23 -4.98 -31.40
N VAL A 288 -16.93 -4.01 -31.96
CA VAL A 288 -17.93 -4.22 -33.03
C VAL A 288 -17.35 -3.73 -34.37
N PRO A 289 -17.39 -4.52 -35.46
CA PRO A 289 -16.71 -4.15 -36.70
C PRO A 289 -17.25 -2.90 -37.43
N GLY A 290 -18.50 -2.49 -37.16
CA GLY A 290 -19.18 -1.35 -37.81
C GLY A 290 -19.27 -1.41 -39.35
N ARG A 291 -19.01 -2.58 -39.94
CA ARG A 291 -19.09 -2.86 -41.38
C ARG A 291 -20.34 -3.70 -41.67
N ASP A 292 -21.28 -3.12 -42.38
CA ASP A 292 -22.46 -3.83 -42.91
C ASP A 292 -22.07 -4.84 -43.99
N ALA A 293 -22.92 -5.85 -44.24
CA ALA A 293 -22.77 -6.77 -45.37
C ALA A 293 -22.80 -6.05 -46.73
N ASP A 294 -23.66 -5.04 -46.89
CA ASP A 294 -23.74 -4.14 -48.05
C ASP A 294 -22.81 -2.90 -47.92
N GLY A 295 -21.88 -2.95 -46.97
CA GLY A 295 -21.01 -1.86 -46.56
C GLY A 295 -19.73 -1.71 -47.38
N PRO A 296 -18.80 -0.82 -46.96
CA PRO A 296 -17.49 -0.63 -47.57
C PRO A 296 -16.52 -1.78 -47.22
N GLY A 297 -16.92 -3.03 -47.46
CA GLY A 297 -16.21 -4.25 -47.01
C GLY A 297 -14.78 -4.42 -47.52
N SER A 298 -14.40 -3.66 -48.56
CA SER A 298 -13.07 -3.65 -49.20
C SER A 298 -12.28 -2.35 -48.98
N LEU A 299 -12.70 -1.46 -48.07
CA LEU A 299 -11.98 -0.21 -47.79
C LEU A 299 -11.26 -0.21 -46.44
N VAL A 300 -10.09 0.42 -46.42
CA VAL A 300 -9.38 0.83 -45.20
C VAL A 300 -10.05 2.09 -44.61
N GLY A 301 -10.17 2.12 -43.29
CA GLY A 301 -10.76 3.20 -42.51
C GLY A 301 -11.02 2.75 -41.08
N ASP A 302 -11.32 3.70 -40.20
CA ASP A 302 -11.83 3.42 -38.86
C ASP A 302 -13.35 3.26 -38.91
N PHE A 303 -13.80 2.01 -38.77
CA PHE A 303 -15.20 1.60 -38.71
C PHE A 303 -15.54 0.93 -37.37
N ALA A 304 -14.55 0.62 -36.53
CA ALA A 304 -14.76 -0.21 -35.35
C ALA A 304 -15.25 0.62 -34.16
N GLY A 305 -16.33 0.16 -33.53
CA GLY A 305 -16.76 0.66 -32.22
C GLY A 305 -16.27 -0.27 -31.10
N VAL A 306 -16.30 0.22 -29.86
CA VAL A 306 -16.26 -0.62 -28.67
C VAL A 306 -17.55 -0.39 -27.88
N VAL A 307 -18.36 -1.45 -27.74
CA VAL A 307 -19.60 -1.40 -26.97
C VAL A 307 -19.29 -1.81 -25.53
N PRO A 308 -19.52 -0.94 -24.52
CA PRO A 308 -19.26 -1.26 -23.12
C PRO A 308 -20.39 -2.12 -22.55
N LEU A 309 -20.24 -3.44 -22.61
CA LEU A 309 -21.22 -4.38 -22.05
C LEU A 309 -21.06 -4.49 -20.54
N ARG A 310 -22.10 -4.07 -19.81
CA ARG A 310 -22.15 -4.15 -18.35
C ARG A 310 -22.82 -5.44 -17.90
N VAL A 311 -22.11 -6.24 -17.11
CA VAL A 311 -22.53 -7.55 -16.61
C VAL A 311 -22.55 -7.54 -15.07
N GLY A 312 -23.75 -7.59 -14.51
CA GLY A 312 -23.97 -7.72 -13.07
C GLY A 312 -24.02 -9.18 -12.63
N LEU A 313 -23.11 -9.56 -11.75
CA LEU A 313 -22.96 -10.91 -11.17
C LEU A 313 -23.77 -10.97 -9.87
N ALA A 314 -24.95 -11.59 -9.89
CA ALA A 314 -25.70 -11.82 -8.66
C ALA A 314 -25.17 -13.08 -7.95
N GLY A 315 -24.89 -12.98 -6.64
CA GLY A 315 -24.46 -14.13 -5.86
C GLY A 315 -25.55 -15.21 -5.79
N GLY A 316 -25.17 -16.47 -5.96
CA GLY A 316 -26.06 -17.62 -5.76
C GLY A 316 -27.00 -17.99 -6.92
N GLU A 317 -27.06 -17.22 -8.02
CA GLU A 317 -27.85 -17.62 -9.20
C GLU A 317 -27.15 -18.72 -10.02
N PRO A 318 -27.87 -19.66 -10.67
CA PRO A 318 -27.24 -20.60 -11.60
C PRO A 318 -26.63 -19.92 -12.82
N PHE A 319 -25.54 -20.46 -13.37
CA PHE A 319 -24.85 -19.82 -14.51
C PHE A 319 -25.74 -19.64 -15.75
N ARG A 320 -26.69 -20.56 -16.00
CA ARG A 320 -27.70 -20.40 -17.08
C ARG A 320 -28.50 -19.10 -16.95
N GLN A 321 -28.82 -18.68 -15.72
CA GLN A 321 -29.59 -17.46 -15.47
C GLN A 321 -28.76 -16.20 -15.75
N LEU A 322 -27.50 -16.19 -15.33
CA LEU A 322 -26.53 -15.15 -15.70
C LEU A 322 -26.35 -15.07 -17.23
N LEU A 323 -26.25 -16.22 -17.90
CA LEU A 323 -26.08 -16.31 -19.35
C LEU A 323 -27.28 -15.70 -20.10
N ARG A 324 -28.52 -16.09 -19.77
CA ARG A 324 -29.75 -15.52 -20.37
C ARG A 324 -29.87 -14.01 -20.14
N ARG A 325 -29.56 -13.53 -18.93
CA ARG A 325 -29.54 -12.10 -18.60
C ARG A 325 -28.49 -11.34 -19.41
N THR A 326 -27.29 -11.90 -19.53
CA THR A 326 -26.18 -11.32 -20.31
C THR A 326 -26.50 -11.29 -21.80
N ASP A 327 -27.19 -12.31 -22.33
CA ASP A 327 -27.64 -12.39 -23.72
C ASP A 327 -28.70 -11.32 -24.05
N ALA A 328 -29.73 -11.19 -23.19
CA ALA A 328 -30.75 -10.16 -23.32
C ALA A 328 -30.15 -8.75 -23.26
N ALA A 329 -29.30 -8.50 -22.26
CA ALA A 329 -28.59 -7.23 -22.10
C ALA A 329 -27.69 -6.91 -23.30
N ARG A 330 -26.91 -7.89 -23.81
CA ARG A 330 -26.06 -7.74 -24.98
C ARG A 330 -26.86 -7.41 -26.24
N ARG A 331 -28.03 -8.03 -26.47
CA ARG A 331 -28.90 -7.68 -27.61
C ARG A 331 -29.42 -6.25 -27.51
N GLU A 332 -29.82 -5.81 -26.32
CA GLU A 332 -30.26 -4.44 -26.08
C GLU A 332 -29.11 -3.43 -26.30
N ASP A 333 -27.94 -3.67 -25.70
CA ASP A 333 -26.74 -2.85 -25.82
C ASP A 333 -26.28 -2.74 -27.30
N LEU A 334 -26.22 -3.86 -28.03
CA LEU A 334 -25.84 -3.88 -29.44
C LEU A 334 -26.87 -3.18 -30.34
N SER A 335 -28.16 -3.21 -30.00
CA SER A 335 -29.18 -2.45 -30.75
C SER A 335 -28.97 -0.93 -30.68
N HIS A 336 -28.17 -0.44 -29.73
CA HIS A 336 -27.79 0.96 -29.56
C HIS A 336 -26.35 1.28 -30.05
N ALA A 337 -25.66 0.33 -30.68
CA ALA A 337 -24.26 0.48 -31.10
C ALA A 337 -24.05 1.33 -32.37
N ASP A 338 -25.03 1.38 -33.29
CA ASP A 338 -24.92 2.08 -34.59
C ASP A 338 -24.79 3.61 -34.49
N THR A 339 -24.91 4.17 -33.29
CA THR A 339 -24.78 5.59 -33.03
C THR A 339 -23.53 5.81 -32.18
N PRO A 340 -22.41 6.30 -32.75
CA PRO A 340 -21.31 6.81 -31.97
C PRO A 340 -21.86 7.82 -30.96
N ALA A 341 -21.59 7.59 -29.69
CA ALA A 341 -22.03 8.49 -28.63
C ALA A 341 -21.24 9.80 -28.77
N GLY A 342 -21.82 10.76 -29.50
CA GLY A 342 -21.16 11.98 -29.91
C GLY A 342 -20.72 12.82 -28.71
N PRO A 343 -19.67 13.65 -28.86
CA PRO A 343 -19.27 14.56 -27.81
C PRO A 343 -20.40 15.55 -27.50
N HIS A 344 -20.32 16.16 -26.31
CA HIS A 344 -21.18 17.24 -25.78
C HIS A 344 -22.32 16.73 -24.88
N GLY A 345 -22.10 16.88 -23.57
CA GLY A 345 -23.05 16.53 -22.51
C GLY A 345 -22.41 16.68 -21.12
N ALA A 346 -22.42 17.90 -20.58
CA ALA A 346 -21.89 18.17 -19.24
C ALA A 346 -22.68 17.40 -18.17
N GLY A 347 -21.97 16.65 -17.33
CA GLY A 347 -22.55 15.81 -16.26
C GLY A 347 -22.04 14.37 -16.22
N GLY A 348 -21.43 13.89 -17.31
CA GLY A 348 -20.92 12.52 -17.44
C GLY A 348 -20.87 12.14 -18.92
N GLY A 349 -19.91 12.69 -19.64
CA GLY A 349 -19.85 12.59 -21.10
C GLY A 349 -19.59 11.16 -21.61
N PRO A 350 -19.94 10.86 -22.87
CA PRO A 350 -19.78 9.52 -23.45
C PRO A 350 -18.33 9.02 -23.57
N ASP A 351 -17.33 9.87 -23.36
CA ASP A 351 -15.92 9.47 -23.13
C ASP A 351 -15.77 8.50 -21.93
N ALA A 352 -16.76 8.45 -21.03
CA ALA A 352 -16.77 7.51 -19.91
C ALA A 352 -16.84 6.04 -20.35
N GLY A 353 -17.48 5.70 -21.48
CA GLY A 353 -17.65 4.32 -21.92
C GLY A 353 -16.32 3.59 -22.15
N PRO A 354 -15.44 4.11 -23.03
CA PRO A 354 -14.09 3.58 -23.23
C PRO A 354 -13.20 3.69 -21.99
N ALA A 355 -13.36 4.73 -21.16
CA ALA A 355 -12.60 4.89 -19.92
C ALA A 355 -12.96 3.85 -18.84
N LEU A 356 -14.20 3.33 -18.85
CA LEU A 356 -14.68 2.26 -17.97
C LEU A 356 -14.34 0.86 -18.50
N ALA A 357 -14.37 0.66 -19.82
CA ALA A 357 -14.14 -0.62 -20.51
C ALA A 357 -12.65 -1.02 -20.58
N GLN A 358 -12.01 -1.14 -19.43
CA GLN A 358 -10.58 -1.45 -19.29
C GLN A 358 -10.22 -2.93 -19.52
N ALA A 359 -11.22 -3.78 -19.75
CA ALA A 359 -11.05 -5.14 -20.27
C ALA A 359 -11.81 -5.30 -21.58
N LEU A 360 -11.21 -5.99 -22.54
CA LEU A 360 -11.79 -6.25 -23.86
C LEU A 360 -11.94 -7.75 -24.13
N LEU A 361 -13.02 -8.14 -24.81
CA LEU A 361 -13.23 -9.52 -25.31
C LEU A 361 -13.60 -9.50 -26.80
N ALA A 362 -12.85 -10.25 -27.61
CA ALA A 362 -13.13 -10.45 -29.03
C ALA A 362 -13.09 -11.94 -29.40
N LEU A 363 -14.11 -12.41 -30.11
CA LEU A 363 -14.11 -13.68 -30.84
C LEU A 363 -14.06 -13.36 -32.33
N ARG A 364 -12.93 -13.66 -32.97
CA ARG A 364 -12.71 -13.43 -34.41
C ARG A 364 -13.04 -14.68 -35.21
N GLY A 365 -13.24 -14.50 -36.51
CA GLY A 365 -13.07 -15.58 -37.47
C GLY A 365 -11.60 -16.04 -37.55
N PRO A 366 -11.31 -17.15 -38.24
CA PRO A 366 -9.93 -17.56 -38.52
C PRO A 366 -9.20 -16.46 -39.32
N LEU A 367 -7.90 -16.30 -39.05
CA LEU A 367 -7.06 -15.37 -39.81
C LEU A 367 -6.99 -15.82 -41.29
N PRO A 368 -7.14 -14.89 -42.25
CA PRO A 368 -7.01 -15.21 -43.67
C PRO A 368 -5.56 -15.55 -44.03
N GLU A 369 -5.36 -16.32 -45.11
CA GLU A 369 -4.02 -16.55 -45.66
C GLU A 369 -3.29 -15.22 -45.93
N PRO A 370 -1.96 -15.15 -45.69
CA PRO A 370 -1.18 -13.98 -46.06
C PRO A 370 -1.26 -13.76 -47.59
N PRO A 371 -1.40 -12.51 -48.06
CA PRO A 371 -1.70 -12.26 -49.46
C PRO A 371 -0.51 -12.56 -50.38
N ARG A 372 -0.77 -13.28 -51.47
CA ARG A 372 0.26 -13.83 -52.36
C ARG A 372 0.82 -12.77 -53.32
N PHE A 373 2.04 -12.33 -53.05
CA PHE A 373 2.86 -11.51 -53.95
C PHE A 373 3.49 -12.40 -55.04
N PRO A 374 3.49 -12.01 -56.34
CA PRO A 374 4.07 -12.85 -57.39
C PRO A 374 5.57 -13.11 -57.17
N GLY A 375 5.97 -14.38 -57.19
CA GLY A 375 7.36 -14.80 -57.02
C GLY A 375 7.92 -14.71 -55.59
N LEU A 376 7.05 -14.52 -54.59
CA LEU A 376 7.43 -14.39 -53.18
C LEU A 376 6.57 -15.29 -52.29
N GLU A 377 7.19 -15.94 -51.30
CA GLU A 377 6.45 -16.53 -50.17
C GLU A 377 6.09 -15.41 -49.18
N SER A 378 4.90 -15.49 -48.58
CA SER A 378 4.36 -14.46 -47.66
C SER A 378 3.97 -15.07 -46.32
N GLU A 379 4.40 -14.47 -45.22
CA GLU A 379 4.09 -14.90 -43.85
C GLU A 379 3.65 -13.69 -43.00
N TRP A 380 2.57 -13.85 -42.23
CA TRP A 380 2.10 -12.83 -41.28
C TRP A 380 3.12 -12.63 -40.14
N LEU A 381 3.50 -11.38 -39.86
CA LEU A 381 4.31 -11.06 -38.68
C LEU A 381 3.45 -10.38 -37.61
N GLY A 382 3.48 -10.93 -36.40
CA GLY A 382 2.79 -10.35 -35.25
C GLY A 382 3.43 -9.02 -34.84
N VAL A 383 2.61 -7.96 -34.80
CA VAL A 383 2.97 -6.70 -34.13
C VAL A 383 2.16 -6.62 -32.84
N PRO A 384 2.77 -6.29 -31.68
CA PRO A 384 2.02 -6.16 -30.43
C PRO A 384 0.94 -5.07 -30.54
N ALA A 385 -0.26 -5.36 -30.03
CA ALA A 385 -1.35 -4.40 -30.02
C ALA A 385 -1.11 -3.30 -28.98
N SER A 386 -1.59 -2.08 -29.27
CA SER A 386 -1.69 -0.99 -28.30
C SER A 386 -2.62 -1.39 -27.14
N MET A 387 -2.12 -1.18 -25.92
CA MET A 387 -2.85 -1.34 -24.64
C MET A 387 -3.07 0.01 -23.95
N ALA A 388 -3.08 1.11 -24.72
CA ALA A 388 -3.46 2.43 -24.21
C ALA A 388 -4.89 2.40 -23.64
N GLY A 389 -5.08 2.82 -22.38
CA GLY A 389 -6.38 2.79 -21.69
C GLY A 389 -6.87 1.40 -21.24
N ILE A 390 -6.32 0.31 -21.79
CA ILE A 390 -6.74 -1.08 -21.51
C ILE A 390 -5.80 -1.73 -20.50
N GLN A 391 -6.32 -2.61 -19.64
CA GLN A 391 -5.55 -3.47 -18.74
C GLN A 391 -5.30 -4.85 -19.36
N VAL A 392 -6.38 -5.50 -19.84
CA VAL A 392 -6.35 -6.84 -20.43
C VAL A 392 -7.28 -6.94 -21.65
N ARG A 393 -6.91 -7.76 -22.63
CA ARG A 393 -7.71 -8.07 -23.82
C ARG A 393 -7.64 -9.56 -24.10
N VAL A 394 -8.79 -10.23 -24.19
CA VAL A 394 -8.89 -11.62 -24.62
C VAL A 394 -9.30 -11.65 -26.09
N GLU A 395 -8.44 -12.20 -26.95
CA GLU A 395 -8.72 -12.41 -28.38
C GLU A 395 -8.71 -13.91 -28.67
N LEU A 396 -9.84 -14.47 -29.10
CA LEU A 396 -9.99 -15.88 -29.45
C LEU A 396 -10.47 -16.05 -30.91
N ALA A 397 -10.17 -17.19 -31.51
CA ALA A 397 -10.66 -17.60 -32.83
C ALA A 397 -10.85 -19.14 -32.89
N PRO A 398 -11.80 -19.65 -33.68
CA PRO A 398 -11.94 -21.10 -33.90
C PRO A 398 -10.84 -21.63 -34.82
N THR A 399 -10.37 -22.84 -34.54
CA THR A 399 -9.47 -23.60 -35.44
C THR A 399 -10.27 -24.47 -36.40
N ALA A 400 -9.60 -24.97 -37.46
CA ALA A 400 -10.16 -25.99 -38.34
C ALA A 400 -10.50 -27.32 -37.62
N SER A 401 -9.89 -27.58 -36.45
CA SER A 401 -10.17 -28.74 -35.60
C SER A 401 -11.32 -28.54 -34.61
N GLY A 402 -12.02 -27.40 -34.64
CA GLY A 402 -13.12 -27.08 -33.72
C GLY A 402 -12.68 -26.55 -32.35
N ALA A 403 -11.40 -26.58 -32.02
CA ALA A 403 -10.84 -25.92 -30.83
C ALA A 403 -10.97 -24.38 -30.91
N LEU A 404 -10.72 -23.68 -29.80
CA LEU A 404 -10.46 -22.23 -29.83
C LEU A 404 -9.00 -21.97 -29.46
N THR A 405 -8.37 -21.05 -30.19
CA THR A 405 -6.99 -20.59 -29.91
C THR A 405 -6.96 -19.07 -29.92
N GLY A 406 -5.92 -18.49 -29.33
CA GLY A 406 -5.77 -17.04 -29.22
C GLY A 406 -4.85 -16.65 -28.08
N SER A 407 -5.08 -15.48 -27.51
CA SER A 407 -4.25 -14.96 -26.42
C SER A 407 -5.00 -14.03 -25.48
N LEU A 408 -4.46 -13.88 -24.27
CA LEU A 408 -4.71 -12.74 -23.41
C LEU A 408 -3.54 -11.76 -23.55
N VAL A 409 -3.82 -10.58 -24.11
CA VAL A 409 -2.88 -9.46 -24.16
C VAL A 409 -3.04 -8.65 -22.88
N HIS A 410 -1.94 -8.43 -22.15
CA HIS A 410 -1.91 -7.67 -20.90
C HIS A 410 -0.99 -6.46 -21.03
N ALA A 411 -1.31 -5.39 -20.30
CA ALA A 411 -0.43 -4.23 -20.21
C ALA A 411 0.81 -4.53 -19.35
N THR A 412 2.00 -4.47 -19.94
CA THR A 412 3.27 -4.80 -19.26
C THR A 412 3.65 -3.79 -18.17
N ASP A 413 3.14 -2.55 -18.26
CA ASP A 413 3.26 -1.55 -17.18
C ASP A 413 2.59 -2.01 -15.86
N LEU A 414 1.65 -2.96 -15.93
CA LEU A 414 0.78 -3.35 -14.81
C LEU A 414 0.92 -4.82 -14.40
N PHE A 415 1.10 -5.72 -15.36
CA PHE A 415 1.12 -7.17 -15.12
C PHE A 415 2.39 -7.82 -15.66
N ASP A 416 2.81 -8.88 -15.00
CA ASP A 416 3.75 -9.87 -15.52
C ASP A 416 3.02 -10.96 -16.30
N GLY A 417 3.73 -11.57 -17.26
CA GLY A 417 3.19 -12.69 -18.05
C GLY A 417 2.70 -13.86 -17.20
N ALA A 418 3.32 -14.11 -16.04
CA ALA A 418 2.85 -15.12 -15.09
C ALA A 418 1.48 -14.80 -14.49
N THR A 419 1.17 -13.52 -14.24
CA THR A 419 -0.12 -13.07 -13.70
C THR A 419 -1.19 -13.08 -14.78
N ALA A 420 -0.84 -12.66 -16.00
CA ALA A 420 -1.67 -12.81 -17.19
C ALA A 420 -2.02 -14.29 -17.48
N GLN A 421 -1.07 -15.21 -17.30
CA GLN A 421 -1.30 -16.64 -17.48
C GLN A 421 -2.30 -17.20 -16.46
N ARG A 422 -2.23 -16.77 -15.19
CA ARG A 422 -3.20 -17.16 -14.15
C ARG A 422 -4.63 -16.68 -14.46
N LEU A 423 -4.80 -15.53 -15.10
CA LEU A 423 -6.12 -15.08 -15.62
C LEU A 423 -6.66 -16.02 -16.71
N VAL A 424 -5.81 -16.51 -17.63
CA VAL A 424 -6.20 -17.51 -18.64
C VAL A 424 -6.57 -18.84 -17.98
N GLU A 425 -5.81 -19.29 -16.98
CA GLU A 425 -6.11 -20.50 -16.20
C GLU A 425 -7.45 -20.39 -15.47
N SER A 426 -7.76 -19.22 -14.89
CA SER A 426 -9.08 -18.93 -14.29
C SER A 426 -10.19 -19.01 -15.33
N LEU A 427 -10.02 -18.42 -16.53
CA LEU A 427 -11.02 -18.48 -17.60
C LEU A 427 -11.26 -19.91 -18.09
N LEU A 428 -10.21 -20.70 -18.29
CA LEU A 428 -10.33 -22.11 -18.64
C LEU A 428 -11.00 -22.93 -17.53
N THR A 429 -10.76 -22.60 -16.26
CA THR A 429 -11.40 -23.29 -15.12
C THR A 429 -12.89 -22.97 -15.04
N VAL A 430 -13.26 -21.68 -15.11
CA VAL A 430 -14.66 -21.24 -15.16
C VAL A 430 -15.39 -21.89 -16.33
N CYS A 431 -14.81 -21.84 -17.54
CA CYS A 431 -15.40 -22.47 -18.73
C CYS A 431 -15.62 -23.99 -18.56
N ARG A 432 -14.66 -24.73 -17.99
CA ARG A 432 -14.83 -26.16 -17.68
C ARG A 432 -15.92 -26.41 -16.64
N ALA A 433 -16.02 -25.57 -15.61
CA ALA A 433 -17.03 -25.71 -14.56
C ALA A 433 -18.44 -25.48 -15.11
N VAL A 434 -18.66 -24.40 -15.86
CA VAL A 434 -19.99 -24.07 -16.41
C VAL A 434 -20.40 -25.02 -17.54
N ALA A 435 -19.47 -25.57 -18.31
CA ALA A 435 -19.76 -26.60 -19.31
C ALA A 435 -20.22 -27.93 -18.67
N ARG A 436 -19.73 -28.26 -17.46
CA ARG A 436 -20.06 -29.51 -16.74
C ARG A 436 -21.30 -29.40 -15.85
N ALA A 437 -21.44 -28.29 -15.13
CA ALA A 437 -22.48 -28.08 -14.14
C ALA A 437 -23.05 -26.64 -14.22
N PRO A 438 -23.71 -26.26 -15.34
CA PRO A 438 -24.25 -24.91 -15.55
C PRO A 438 -25.39 -24.54 -14.59
N ASP A 439 -25.97 -25.53 -13.91
CA ASP A 439 -27.03 -25.39 -12.92
C ASP A 439 -26.50 -25.16 -11.48
N SER A 440 -25.17 -25.25 -11.28
CA SER A 440 -24.53 -24.90 -10.01
C SER A 440 -24.62 -23.39 -9.71
N PRO A 441 -24.82 -22.98 -8.45
CA PRO A 441 -24.89 -21.58 -8.06
C PRO A 441 -23.56 -20.86 -8.26
N ALA A 442 -23.63 -19.61 -8.72
CA ALA A 442 -22.50 -18.75 -9.04
C ALA A 442 -21.89 -18.04 -7.81
N PRO A 443 -20.61 -17.62 -7.87
CA PRO A 443 -19.65 -17.89 -8.94
C PRO A 443 -19.08 -19.32 -8.94
N PRO A 444 -18.83 -19.91 -10.13
CA PRO A 444 -18.07 -21.16 -10.27
C PRO A 444 -16.60 -20.98 -9.83
N PRO A 445 -15.84 -22.10 -9.64
CA PRO A 445 -14.45 -22.04 -9.20
C PRO A 445 -13.55 -21.20 -10.11
N LEU A 446 -12.79 -20.27 -9.50
CA LEU A 446 -11.84 -19.40 -10.19
C LEU A 446 -10.44 -20.01 -10.35
N MET A 447 -10.16 -21.13 -9.69
CA MET A 447 -8.86 -21.80 -9.67
C MET A 447 -9.03 -23.32 -9.81
N SER A 448 -8.03 -23.99 -10.38
CA SER A 448 -8.04 -25.44 -10.54
C SER A 448 -7.91 -26.16 -9.20
N ASP A 449 -8.37 -27.42 -9.11
CA ASP A 449 -8.23 -28.25 -7.91
C ASP A 449 -6.77 -28.38 -7.43
N ALA A 450 -5.81 -28.30 -8.36
CA ALA A 450 -4.39 -28.32 -8.05
C ALA A 450 -3.94 -27.03 -7.34
N GLN A 451 -4.35 -25.86 -7.84
CA GLN A 451 -4.07 -24.58 -7.20
C GLN A 451 -4.83 -24.45 -5.86
N HIS A 452 -6.07 -24.92 -5.80
CA HIS A 452 -6.85 -24.97 -4.55
C HIS A 452 -6.11 -25.80 -3.49
N ARG A 453 -5.69 -27.04 -3.79
CA ARG A 453 -4.90 -27.85 -2.86
C ARG A 453 -3.59 -27.18 -2.48
N LEU A 454 -2.85 -26.62 -3.44
CA LEU A 454 -1.61 -25.88 -3.18
C LEU A 454 -1.82 -24.76 -2.15
N ILE A 455 -2.89 -23.98 -2.27
CA ILE A 455 -3.23 -22.92 -1.31
C ILE A 455 -3.69 -23.51 0.02
N THR A 456 -4.68 -24.42 0.03
CA THR A 456 -5.34 -24.87 1.26
C THR A 456 -4.53 -25.83 2.12
N THR A 457 -3.51 -26.51 1.57
CA THR A 457 -2.62 -27.39 2.34
C THR A 457 -1.13 -27.07 2.20
N GLY A 458 -0.69 -26.54 1.05
CA GLY A 458 0.72 -26.23 0.81
C GLY A 458 1.14 -24.87 1.40
N PHE A 459 0.43 -23.81 1.04
CA PHE A 459 0.75 -22.44 1.45
C PHE A 459 0.18 -22.08 2.82
N SER A 460 -1.04 -22.56 3.13
CA SER A 460 -1.74 -22.28 4.39
C SER A 460 -1.00 -22.72 5.66
N GLY A 461 -0.08 -23.69 5.56
CA GLY A 461 0.54 -24.33 6.72
C GLY A 461 -0.31 -25.44 7.33
N ALA A 462 -1.48 -25.75 6.77
CA ALA A 462 -2.42 -26.71 7.35
C ALA A 462 -1.80 -28.09 7.58
N GLY A 463 -2.03 -28.64 8.77
CA GLY A 463 -1.45 -29.93 9.18
C GLY A 463 0.07 -29.94 9.45
N ARG A 464 0.76 -28.79 9.41
CA ARG A 464 2.17 -28.70 9.86
C ARG A 464 2.17 -28.58 11.39
N PRO A 465 2.60 -29.62 12.15
CA PRO A 465 2.59 -29.55 13.60
C PRO A 465 3.55 -28.45 14.09
N GLY A 466 3.16 -27.80 15.18
CA GLY A 466 4.05 -26.93 15.93
C GLY A 466 5.18 -27.70 16.64
N PRO A 467 6.19 -27.00 17.18
CA PRO A 467 7.14 -27.63 18.08
C PRO A 467 6.42 -28.28 19.28
N SER A 468 6.90 -29.44 19.71
CA SER A 468 6.38 -30.15 20.89
C SER A 468 6.87 -29.49 22.18
N SER A 469 6.53 -28.23 22.38
CA SER A 469 7.07 -27.40 23.45
C SER A 469 6.40 -27.68 24.79
N PRO A 470 7.14 -28.04 25.86
CA PRO A 470 6.62 -27.95 27.22
C PRO A 470 6.29 -26.49 27.58
N PRO A 471 5.53 -26.25 28.67
CA PRO A 471 5.21 -24.89 29.12
C PRO A 471 6.46 -24.02 29.30
N VAL A 472 6.35 -22.72 29.02
CA VAL A 472 7.47 -21.76 29.01
C VAL A 472 8.36 -21.83 30.26
N HIS A 473 7.77 -21.96 31.46
CA HIS A 473 8.55 -22.04 32.70
C HIS A 473 9.40 -23.32 32.79
N ALA A 474 8.99 -24.43 32.17
CA ALA A 474 9.73 -25.69 32.20
C ALA A 474 11.00 -25.63 31.32
N TRP A 475 10.99 -24.86 30.23
CA TRP A 475 12.20 -24.55 29.47
C TRP A 475 13.20 -23.78 30.33
N PHE A 476 12.74 -22.73 31.03
CA PHE A 476 13.57 -21.95 31.95
C PHE A 476 14.13 -22.82 33.09
N GLU A 477 13.31 -23.68 33.69
CA GLU A 477 13.72 -24.64 34.73
C GLU A 477 14.85 -25.56 34.23
N GLN A 478 14.76 -26.08 33.01
CA GLN A 478 15.83 -26.87 32.40
C GLN A 478 17.13 -26.06 32.27
N ARG A 479 17.07 -24.79 31.83
CA ARG A 479 18.27 -23.94 31.73
C ARG A 479 18.86 -23.61 33.10
N ALA A 480 18.03 -23.48 34.14
CA ALA A 480 18.48 -23.28 35.50
C ALA A 480 19.17 -24.52 36.10
N ASP A 481 18.78 -25.73 35.70
CA ASP A 481 19.50 -26.96 36.06
C ASP A 481 20.81 -27.13 35.28
N GLU A 482 20.82 -26.78 33.99
CA GLU A 482 22.00 -26.93 33.11
C GLU A 482 23.11 -25.91 33.40
N ALA A 483 22.76 -24.69 33.81
CA ALA A 483 23.72 -23.58 33.95
C ALA A 483 23.38 -22.60 35.10
N PRO A 484 23.29 -23.07 36.36
CA PRO A 484 22.77 -22.30 37.51
C PRO A 484 23.50 -20.97 37.74
N ASP A 485 24.82 -20.95 37.62
CA ASP A 485 25.67 -19.79 37.91
C ASP A 485 25.70 -18.72 36.79
N ARG A 486 25.16 -19.02 35.60
CA ARG A 486 25.18 -18.04 34.49
C ARG A 486 24.21 -16.91 34.78
N VAL A 487 24.58 -15.69 34.41
CA VAL A 487 23.70 -14.51 34.52
C VAL A 487 22.49 -14.69 33.61
N ALA A 488 21.29 -14.61 34.18
CA ALA A 488 20.02 -14.67 33.46
C ALA A 488 19.48 -13.27 33.13
N VAL A 489 19.51 -12.35 34.10
CA VAL A 489 18.89 -11.03 33.99
C VAL A 489 19.84 -9.94 34.51
N ILE A 490 19.91 -8.83 33.80
CA ILE A 490 20.65 -7.61 34.19
C ILE A 490 19.66 -6.43 34.18
N ALA A 491 19.64 -5.67 35.27
CA ALA A 491 18.87 -4.45 35.43
C ALA A 491 19.82 -3.28 35.74
N ASP A 492 20.03 -2.39 34.78
CA ASP A 492 20.84 -1.16 34.95
C ASP A 492 19.94 0.06 35.00
N ILE A 493 19.26 0.21 36.14
CA ILE A 493 18.26 1.25 36.37
C ILE A 493 18.79 2.15 37.48
N GLY A 494 18.96 3.44 37.19
CA GLY A 494 19.55 4.40 38.14
C GLY A 494 21.08 4.38 38.23
N GLY A 495 21.79 3.77 37.28
CA GLY A 495 23.25 3.86 37.16
C GLY A 495 24.05 2.89 38.05
N SER A 496 23.44 1.81 38.52
CA SER A 496 24.13 0.70 39.19
C SER A 496 23.52 -0.63 38.72
N PRO A 497 24.28 -1.47 37.98
CA PRO A 497 23.73 -2.70 37.42
C PRO A 497 23.54 -3.76 38.52
N ALA A 498 22.31 -4.16 38.73
CA ALA A 498 21.96 -5.35 39.50
C ALA A 498 21.76 -6.54 38.55
N GLN A 499 22.11 -7.75 38.97
CA GLN A 499 21.97 -8.95 38.14
C GLN A 499 21.47 -10.13 38.97
N LEU A 500 20.93 -11.15 38.28
CA LEU A 500 20.62 -12.46 38.87
C LEU A 500 21.21 -13.58 38.01
N SER A 501 21.71 -14.63 38.66
CA SER A 501 21.97 -15.91 38.00
C SER A 501 20.66 -16.64 37.65
N TYR A 502 20.75 -17.68 36.82
CA TYR A 502 19.62 -18.58 36.56
C TYR A 502 19.11 -19.24 37.85
N GLN A 503 20.00 -19.67 38.75
CA GLN A 503 19.61 -20.21 40.05
C GLN A 503 18.90 -19.15 40.93
N GLU A 504 19.46 -17.95 41.07
CA GLU A 504 18.86 -16.91 41.92
C GLU A 504 17.47 -16.49 41.41
N LEU A 505 17.27 -16.47 40.09
CA LEU A 505 15.97 -16.19 39.48
C LEU A 505 14.98 -17.34 39.71
N GLU A 506 15.43 -18.59 39.55
CA GLU A 506 14.64 -19.80 39.78
C GLU A 506 14.15 -19.90 41.24
N GLU A 507 15.04 -19.69 42.21
CA GLU A 507 14.72 -19.71 43.64
C GLU A 507 13.68 -18.64 44.00
N ARG A 508 13.84 -17.40 43.49
CA ARG A 508 12.90 -16.29 43.72
C ARG A 508 11.56 -16.52 43.01
N ALA A 509 11.55 -17.05 41.79
CA ALA A 509 10.32 -17.39 41.07
C ALA A 509 9.54 -18.51 41.78
N ASN A 510 10.23 -19.52 42.30
CA ASN A 510 9.63 -20.58 43.10
C ASN A 510 9.03 -20.03 44.40
N GLN A 511 9.72 -19.11 45.08
CA GLN A 511 9.21 -18.42 46.26
C GLN A 511 7.93 -17.63 46.00
N VAL A 512 7.86 -16.87 44.90
CA VAL A 512 6.62 -16.20 44.45
C VAL A 512 5.50 -17.23 44.22
N ALA A 513 5.78 -18.32 43.52
CA ALA A 513 4.79 -19.35 43.19
C ALA A 513 4.21 -20.03 44.45
N TRP A 514 5.06 -20.36 45.43
CA TRP A 514 4.61 -20.89 46.72
C TRP A 514 3.78 -19.89 47.52
N TRP A 515 4.18 -18.61 47.52
CA TRP A 515 3.41 -17.56 48.18
C TRP A 515 2.02 -17.41 47.55
N LEU A 516 1.93 -17.33 46.22
CA LEU A 516 0.66 -17.26 45.48
C LEU A 516 -0.26 -18.43 45.86
N ARG A 517 0.26 -19.66 45.85
CA ARG A 517 -0.50 -20.85 46.26
C ARG A 517 -0.93 -20.80 47.73
N GLY A 518 -0.08 -20.28 48.62
CA GLY A 518 -0.41 -20.04 50.03
C GLY A 518 -1.51 -18.99 50.24
N ARG A 519 -1.74 -18.10 49.26
CA ARG A 519 -2.88 -17.16 49.21
C ARG A 519 -4.16 -17.78 48.62
N GLY A 520 -4.14 -19.05 48.23
CA GLY A 520 -5.26 -19.72 47.57
C GLY A 520 -5.34 -19.53 46.06
N VAL A 521 -4.31 -18.95 45.41
CA VAL A 521 -4.24 -18.81 43.95
C VAL A 521 -4.17 -20.20 43.31
N GLY A 522 -5.17 -20.50 42.48
CA GLY A 522 -5.29 -21.73 41.69
C GLY A 522 -4.91 -21.55 40.22
N ALA A 523 -5.34 -22.52 39.40
CA ALA A 523 -5.17 -22.47 37.95
C ALA A 523 -6.07 -21.39 37.32
N GLU A 524 -5.53 -20.62 36.37
CA GLU A 524 -6.21 -19.51 35.68
C GLU A 524 -6.66 -18.32 36.53
N ASP A 525 -6.33 -18.30 37.83
CA ASP A 525 -6.56 -17.12 38.66
C ASP A 525 -5.70 -15.96 38.15
N ARG A 526 -6.34 -14.79 38.01
CA ARG A 526 -5.72 -13.62 37.36
C ARG A 526 -4.96 -12.80 38.37
N ILE A 527 -3.68 -12.54 38.10
CA ILE A 527 -2.78 -11.79 38.96
C ILE A 527 -2.40 -10.48 38.26
N GLY A 528 -2.82 -9.35 38.83
CA GLY A 528 -2.41 -8.02 38.38
C GLY A 528 -0.96 -7.74 38.77
N VAL A 529 -0.17 -7.23 37.83
CA VAL A 529 1.24 -6.89 38.06
C VAL A 529 1.50 -5.45 37.65
N HIS A 530 1.51 -4.57 38.66
CA HIS A 530 1.76 -3.13 38.54
C HIS A 530 3.16 -2.79 39.10
N LEU A 531 4.19 -3.29 38.41
CA LEU A 531 5.58 -3.16 38.80
C LEU A 531 6.36 -2.43 37.72
N ASN A 532 7.34 -1.62 38.13
CA ASN A 532 8.32 -1.07 37.21
C ASN A 532 9.20 -2.19 36.62
N ARG A 533 9.89 -1.90 35.50
CA ARG A 533 10.93 -2.80 34.99
C ARG A 533 12.00 -2.99 36.06
N GLY A 534 12.42 -4.23 36.24
CA GLY A 534 13.41 -4.62 37.24
C GLY A 534 13.42 -6.13 37.42
N LEU A 535 14.38 -6.63 38.20
CA LEU A 535 14.55 -8.06 38.47
C LEU A 535 13.28 -8.71 39.03
N ASP A 536 12.56 -7.96 39.87
CA ASP A 536 11.34 -8.40 40.55
C ASP A 536 10.17 -8.67 39.59
N LEU A 537 10.03 -7.90 38.50
CA LEU A 537 9.01 -8.14 37.46
C LEU A 537 9.20 -9.52 36.82
N VAL A 538 10.44 -9.90 36.52
CA VAL A 538 10.77 -11.19 35.91
C VAL A 538 10.54 -12.35 36.88
N CYS A 539 10.93 -12.18 38.16
CA CYS A 539 10.64 -13.13 39.23
C CYS A 539 9.13 -13.38 39.37
N VAL A 540 8.32 -12.32 39.33
CA VAL A 540 6.87 -12.40 39.45
C VAL A 540 6.23 -13.08 38.25
N LEU A 541 6.61 -12.74 37.02
CA LEU A 541 6.07 -13.35 35.80
C LEU A 541 6.30 -14.88 35.80
N LEU A 542 7.53 -15.33 36.09
CA LEU A 542 7.86 -16.75 36.18
C LEU A 542 7.12 -17.43 37.34
N GLY A 543 7.01 -16.77 38.49
CA GLY A 543 6.28 -17.28 39.66
C GLY A 543 4.78 -17.48 39.40
N ILE A 544 4.15 -16.58 38.63
CA ILE A 544 2.75 -16.70 38.18
C ILE A 544 2.58 -17.94 37.28
N PHE A 545 3.46 -18.12 36.29
CA PHE A 545 3.43 -19.29 35.40
C PHE A 545 3.68 -20.61 36.15
N LYS A 546 4.60 -20.63 37.13
CA LYS A 546 4.86 -21.79 38.01
C LYS A 546 3.70 -22.08 38.98
N ALA A 547 2.97 -21.05 39.40
CA ALA A 547 1.74 -21.25 40.17
C ALA A 547 0.64 -21.92 39.33
N GLY A 548 0.61 -21.65 38.02
CA GLY A 548 -0.46 -22.03 37.07
C GLY A 548 -1.49 -20.90 36.84
N ALA A 549 -1.16 -19.68 37.27
CA ALA A 549 -2.01 -18.51 37.27
C ALA A 549 -1.84 -17.67 35.99
N THR A 550 -2.80 -16.78 35.72
CA THR A 550 -2.80 -15.90 34.53
C THR A 550 -2.16 -14.55 34.85
N TYR A 551 -1.16 -14.16 34.06
CA TYR A 551 -0.51 -12.85 34.14
C TYR A 551 -1.38 -11.74 33.54
N VAL A 552 -1.62 -10.67 34.31
CA VAL A 552 -2.30 -9.45 33.84
C VAL A 552 -1.34 -8.26 33.99
N PRO A 553 -0.67 -7.82 32.91
CA PRO A 553 0.24 -6.68 32.97
C PRO A 553 -0.52 -5.37 33.19
N LEU A 554 -0.05 -4.59 34.17
CA LEU A 554 -0.52 -3.23 34.45
C LEU A 554 0.70 -2.30 34.33
N ASP A 555 1.00 -1.86 33.12
CA ASP A 555 2.18 -1.03 32.86
C ASP A 555 2.08 0.31 33.63
N PRO A 556 3.01 0.63 34.57
CA PRO A 556 2.96 1.87 35.35
C PRO A 556 3.10 3.16 34.52
N GLN A 557 3.52 3.07 33.25
CA GLN A 557 3.55 4.20 32.31
C GLN A 557 2.20 4.40 31.59
N SER A 558 1.21 3.52 31.81
CA SER A 558 -0.16 3.71 31.30
C SER A 558 -0.92 4.77 32.10
N PRO A 559 -1.86 5.50 31.48
CA PRO A 559 -2.70 6.43 32.21
C PRO A 559 -3.55 5.74 33.30
N PRO A 560 -3.75 6.35 34.49
CA PRO A 560 -4.49 5.74 35.60
C PRO A 560 -5.89 5.25 35.19
N GLU A 561 -6.67 6.06 34.49
CA GLU A 561 -8.04 5.75 34.07
C GLU A 561 -8.10 4.51 33.15
N ARG A 562 -7.04 4.27 32.36
CA ARG A 562 -6.88 3.04 31.57
C ARG A 562 -6.59 1.84 32.48
N LEU A 563 -5.77 2.02 33.52
CA LEU A 563 -5.46 1.00 34.50
C LEU A 563 -6.69 0.58 35.32
N ASP A 564 -7.57 1.48 35.80
CA ASP A 564 -8.79 0.99 36.47
C ASP A 564 -9.83 0.39 35.52
N HIS A 565 -9.85 0.76 34.23
CA HIS A 565 -10.63 -0.01 33.26
C HIS A 565 -10.11 -1.45 33.14
N VAL A 566 -8.80 -1.63 32.97
CA VAL A 566 -8.17 -2.97 32.87
C VAL A 566 -8.40 -3.78 34.15
N VAL A 567 -8.16 -3.18 35.33
CA VAL A 567 -8.40 -3.81 36.65
C VAL A 567 -9.85 -4.24 36.83
N ARG A 568 -10.82 -3.42 36.41
CA ARG A 568 -12.25 -3.68 36.55
C ARG A 568 -12.78 -4.74 35.58
N ASP A 569 -12.33 -4.72 34.33
CA ASP A 569 -12.71 -5.69 33.29
C ASP A 569 -12.00 -7.05 33.51
N ALA A 570 -10.76 -7.03 34.01
CA ALA A 570 -10.00 -8.25 34.34
C ALA A 570 -10.44 -8.90 35.65
N ALA A 571 -10.85 -8.11 36.65
CA ALA A 571 -11.15 -8.55 38.01
C ALA A 571 -10.12 -9.58 38.55
N PRO A 572 -8.85 -9.17 38.74
CA PRO A 572 -7.81 -10.06 39.24
C PRO A 572 -8.00 -10.38 40.73
N LEU A 573 -7.65 -11.59 41.13
CA LEU A 573 -7.75 -12.05 42.52
C LEU A 573 -6.86 -11.19 43.43
N LEU A 574 -5.61 -10.95 43.01
CA LEU A 574 -4.73 -10.02 43.69
C LEU A 574 -3.92 -9.19 42.70
N CYS A 575 -3.51 -8.00 43.12
CA CYS A 575 -2.60 -7.14 42.38
C CYS A 575 -1.33 -6.88 43.19
N LEU A 576 -0.17 -7.21 42.64
CA LEU A 576 1.13 -6.83 43.16
C LEU A 576 1.48 -5.42 42.65
N SER A 577 1.90 -4.51 43.53
CA SER A 577 2.19 -3.12 43.15
C SER A 577 3.36 -2.50 43.88
N ASP A 578 4.20 -1.75 43.17
CA ASP A 578 5.18 -0.88 43.81
C ASP A 578 4.47 0.14 44.73
N SER A 579 5.06 0.34 45.91
CA SER A 579 4.52 1.20 46.97
C SER A 579 4.82 2.67 46.67
N GLY A 580 3.81 3.41 46.20
CA GLY A 580 3.90 4.86 45.96
C GLY A 580 2.85 5.42 45.00
N GLY A 581 2.36 4.60 44.05
CA GLY A 581 1.26 4.96 43.15
C GLY A 581 0.01 4.09 43.33
N GLY A 582 0.21 2.78 43.49
CA GLY A 582 -0.87 1.78 43.56
C GLY A 582 -1.58 1.55 42.21
N PRO A 583 -2.12 0.34 41.94
CA PRO A 583 -3.19 0.20 40.98
C PRO A 583 -4.40 0.98 41.51
N PRO A 584 -5.17 1.64 40.64
CA PRO A 584 -6.34 2.39 41.06
C PRO A 584 -7.37 1.50 41.76
N SER A 585 -7.82 1.92 42.94
CA SER A 585 -8.62 1.16 43.91
C SER A 585 -10.08 0.90 43.48
N GLY A 586 -10.41 1.15 42.21
CA GLY A 586 -11.76 1.37 41.70
C GLY A 586 -12.55 0.13 41.32
N GLY A 587 -12.76 -0.80 42.26
CA GLY A 587 -13.72 -1.91 42.16
C GLY A 587 -13.41 -2.97 41.10
N GLY A 588 -12.79 -4.08 41.50
CA GLY A 588 -12.52 -5.23 40.63
C GLY A 588 -11.42 -6.17 41.17
N VAL A 589 -10.40 -5.61 41.83
CA VAL A 589 -9.37 -6.36 42.56
C VAL A 589 -9.92 -6.83 43.91
N THR A 590 -9.63 -8.08 44.32
CA THR A 590 -9.96 -8.55 45.69
C THR A 590 -8.93 -8.08 46.72
N GLU A 591 -7.63 -8.09 46.39
CA GLU A 591 -6.57 -7.57 47.27
C GLU A 591 -5.47 -6.82 46.47
N VAL A 592 -5.12 -5.59 46.88
CA VAL A 592 -3.90 -4.91 46.41
C VAL A 592 -2.81 -5.10 47.45
N VAL A 593 -1.68 -5.68 47.03
CA VAL A 593 -0.56 -6.02 47.91
C VAL A 593 0.64 -5.13 47.59
N PRO A 594 1.12 -4.30 48.54
CA PRO A 594 2.36 -3.57 48.40
C PRO A 594 3.53 -4.53 48.14
N PHE A 595 4.30 -4.27 47.09
CA PHE A 595 5.30 -5.22 46.62
C PHE A 595 6.47 -5.39 47.59
N GLY A 596 6.85 -4.34 48.33
CA GLY A 596 7.84 -4.45 49.41
C GLY A 596 7.44 -5.47 50.48
N ASP A 597 6.18 -5.43 50.93
CA ASP A 597 5.63 -6.38 51.90
C ASP A 597 5.53 -7.80 51.31
N ALA A 598 5.14 -7.90 50.05
CA ALA A 598 5.07 -9.17 49.33
C ALA A 598 6.46 -9.81 49.21
N ARG A 599 7.47 -9.03 48.78
CA ARG A 599 8.87 -9.46 48.62
C ARG A 599 9.49 -9.96 49.92
N ALA A 600 9.22 -9.31 51.05
CA ALA A 600 9.64 -9.80 52.36
C ALA A 600 9.01 -11.16 52.72
N ARG A 601 7.75 -11.40 52.32
CA ARG A 601 7.04 -12.68 52.54
C ARG A 601 7.46 -13.78 51.55
N PHE A 602 7.83 -13.43 50.31
CA PHE A 602 8.37 -14.37 49.33
C PHE A 602 9.67 -15.01 49.87
N ALA A 603 10.56 -14.22 50.46
CA ALA A 603 11.84 -14.69 51.01
C ALA A 603 11.69 -15.76 52.11
N ALA A 604 10.53 -15.83 52.77
CA ALA A 604 10.21 -16.86 53.77
C ALA A 604 9.59 -18.15 53.17
N CYS A 605 9.31 -18.16 51.86
CA CYS A 605 8.73 -19.31 51.16
C CYS A 605 9.84 -20.30 50.71
N PRO A 606 9.48 -21.56 50.40
CA PRO A 606 10.45 -22.53 49.90
C PRO A 606 11.04 -22.13 48.54
N VAL A 607 12.33 -22.35 48.35
CA VAL A 607 13.04 -22.11 47.06
C VAL A 607 12.89 -23.27 46.06
N LYS A 608 12.43 -24.44 46.51
CA LYS A 608 12.21 -25.63 45.67
C LYS A 608 11.05 -25.43 44.68
N ARG A 609 11.11 -26.10 43.52
CA ARG A 609 10.02 -26.06 42.52
C ARG A 609 8.66 -26.47 43.11
N PRO A 610 7.58 -25.72 42.83
CA PRO A 610 6.22 -26.19 43.10
C PRO A 610 5.83 -27.27 42.07
N PRO A 611 4.97 -28.24 42.43
CA PRO A 611 4.46 -29.21 41.46
C PRO A 611 3.46 -28.52 40.51
N THR A 612 3.73 -28.52 39.20
CA THR A 612 2.86 -27.88 38.20
C THR A 612 1.95 -28.90 37.51
N GLY A 613 0.67 -28.55 37.35
CA GLY A 613 -0.31 -29.37 36.63
C GLY A 613 -0.22 -29.21 35.10
N ALA A 614 -1.05 -29.95 34.37
CA ALA A 614 -1.13 -29.82 32.92
C ALA A 614 -1.78 -28.48 32.52
N LEU A 615 -0.95 -27.50 32.12
CA LEU A 615 -1.45 -26.15 31.76
C LEU A 615 -2.10 -26.09 30.37
N GLY A 616 -1.54 -26.75 29.36
CA GLY A 616 -2.17 -26.95 28.04
C GLY A 616 -2.88 -25.70 27.44
N ALA A 617 -4.19 -25.83 27.20
CA ALA A 617 -5.05 -24.75 26.68
C ALA A 617 -5.46 -23.68 27.74
N GLY A 618 -4.84 -23.74 28.92
CA GLY A 618 -5.09 -22.85 30.05
C GLY A 618 -4.60 -21.43 29.81
N ALA A 619 -5.22 -20.45 30.48
CA ALA A 619 -4.95 -19.03 30.30
C ALA A 619 -3.60 -18.60 30.90
N ALA A 620 -2.66 -18.20 30.05
CA ALA A 620 -1.32 -17.76 30.43
C ALA A 620 -1.25 -16.25 30.69
N CYS A 621 -1.75 -15.45 29.73
CA CYS A 621 -1.69 -13.99 29.77
C CYS A 621 -3.03 -13.38 29.37
N LEU A 622 -3.36 -12.23 29.96
CA LEU A 622 -4.51 -11.40 29.59
C LEU A 622 -4.01 -10.04 29.09
N ILE A 623 -3.86 -9.91 27.77
CA ILE A 623 -3.31 -8.69 27.13
C ILE A 623 -4.46 -7.81 26.63
N TYR A 624 -4.43 -6.51 26.96
CA TYR A 624 -5.51 -5.57 26.62
C TYR A 624 -5.25 -4.77 25.34
N THR A 625 -6.08 -5.01 24.33
CA THR A 625 -6.04 -4.26 23.06
C THR A 625 -7.09 -3.17 23.00
N SER A 626 -6.91 -2.20 22.10
CA SER A 626 -7.93 -1.22 21.71
C SER A 626 -9.18 -1.93 21.17
N GLY A 627 -10.35 -1.36 21.45
CA GLY A 627 -11.64 -1.94 21.06
C GLY A 627 -12.45 -1.00 20.17
N SER A 628 -13.04 -1.54 19.11
CA SER A 628 -13.90 -0.80 18.17
C SER A 628 -15.13 -0.14 18.82
N THR A 629 -15.54 -0.60 20.00
CA THR A 629 -16.58 0.03 20.85
C THR A 629 -16.04 1.16 21.75
N GLY A 630 -14.81 1.63 21.51
CA GLY A 630 -14.14 2.67 22.29
C GLY A 630 -13.79 2.30 23.73
N ARG A 631 -13.67 1.01 24.05
CA ARG A 631 -13.19 0.52 25.35
C ARG A 631 -12.22 -0.65 25.16
N PRO A 632 -11.09 -0.70 25.89
CA PRO A 632 -10.15 -1.81 25.82
C PRO A 632 -10.81 -3.17 26.09
N LYS A 633 -10.28 -4.20 25.43
CA LYS A 633 -10.76 -5.59 25.51
C LYS A 633 -9.60 -6.52 25.89
N GLY A 634 -9.80 -7.39 26.89
CA GLY A 634 -8.80 -8.38 27.30
C GLY A 634 -8.78 -9.58 26.37
N VAL A 635 -7.64 -9.88 25.76
CA VAL A 635 -7.38 -11.07 24.94
C VAL A 635 -6.80 -12.17 25.82
N VAL A 636 -7.46 -13.33 25.87
CA VAL A 636 -7.06 -14.47 26.72
C VAL A 636 -6.11 -15.40 25.95
N MET A 637 -4.81 -15.22 26.13
CA MET A 637 -3.76 -16.07 25.54
C MET A 637 -3.63 -17.38 26.30
N THR A 638 -3.28 -18.47 25.60
CA THR A 638 -3.13 -19.80 26.19
C THR A 638 -1.66 -20.18 26.39
N HIS A 639 -1.38 -21.06 27.35
CA HIS A 639 -0.03 -21.62 27.54
C HIS A 639 0.46 -22.37 26.30
N ALA A 640 -0.41 -23.14 25.64
CA ALA A 640 -0.09 -23.83 24.39
C ALA A 640 0.28 -22.87 23.25
N GLY A 641 -0.48 -21.78 23.06
CA GLY A 641 -0.16 -20.77 22.05
C GLY A 641 1.16 -20.06 22.32
N LEU A 642 1.40 -19.68 23.59
CA LEU A 642 2.65 -19.03 23.98
C LEU A 642 3.86 -19.98 23.85
N ALA A 643 3.72 -21.24 24.26
CA ALA A 643 4.77 -22.24 24.11
C ALA A 643 5.11 -22.51 22.63
N ASN A 644 4.11 -22.64 21.76
CA ASN A 644 4.31 -22.79 20.31
C ASN A 644 5.12 -21.62 19.73
N GLN A 645 4.68 -20.39 20.02
CA GLN A 645 5.28 -19.17 19.50
C GLN A 645 6.73 -18.98 19.95
N LEU A 646 6.99 -19.13 21.24
CA LEU A 646 8.31 -18.87 21.81
C LEU A 646 9.28 -20.04 21.52
N GLY A 647 8.81 -21.28 21.54
CA GLY A 647 9.58 -22.44 21.09
C GLY A 647 9.98 -22.33 19.62
N TRP A 648 9.05 -21.93 18.75
CA TRP A 648 9.33 -21.67 17.34
C TRP A 648 10.39 -20.58 17.14
N LEU A 649 10.32 -19.47 17.89
CA LEU A 649 11.32 -18.41 17.87
C LEU A 649 12.70 -18.95 18.29
N CYS A 650 12.79 -19.67 19.41
CA CYS A 650 14.03 -20.25 19.90
C CYS A 650 14.69 -21.16 18.85
N GLU A 651 13.92 -22.10 18.28
CA GLU A 651 14.42 -23.08 17.30
C GLU A 651 14.76 -22.45 15.95
N SER A 652 13.87 -21.62 15.40
CA SER A 652 13.99 -21.14 14.00
C SER A 652 14.94 -19.96 13.84
N MET A 653 15.12 -19.14 14.88
CA MET A 653 16.07 -18.03 14.89
C MET A 653 17.40 -18.40 15.59
N GLY A 654 17.52 -19.64 16.05
CA GLY A 654 18.70 -20.20 16.71
C GLY A 654 19.10 -19.42 17.96
N PHE A 655 18.16 -19.13 18.86
CA PHE A 655 18.50 -18.50 20.15
C PHE A 655 19.23 -19.50 21.05
N GLY A 656 20.29 -19.04 21.71
CA GLY A 656 21.11 -19.89 22.57
C GLY A 656 21.71 -19.18 23.79
N PRO A 657 22.67 -19.85 24.46
CA PRO A 657 23.32 -19.35 25.67
C PRO A 657 24.03 -18.00 25.52
N ASP A 658 24.64 -17.72 24.37
CA ASP A 658 25.48 -16.53 24.18
C ASP A 658 24.66 -15.26 23.90
N ASP A 659 23.39 -15.42 23.52
CA ASP A 659 22.52 -14.32 23.13
C ASP A 659 22.23 -13.33 24.27
N VAL A 660 22.06 -12.07 23.88
CA VAL A 660 21.68 -10.96 24.74
C VAL A 660 20.49 -10.25 24.09
N THR A 661 19.42 -10.10 24.84
CA THR A 661 18.21 -9.39 24.41
C THR A 661 17.93 -8.19 25.30
N LEU A 662 17.17 -7.22 24.77
CA LEU A 662 16.82 -5.99 25.46
C LEU A 662 15.30 -5.89 25.64
N HIS A 663 14.82 -5.98 26.89
CA HIS A 663 13.41 -5.69 27.20
C HIS A 663 13.19 -4.19 27.31
N LYS A 664 12.51 -3.64 26.29
CA LYS A 664 12.17 -2.23 26.11
C LYS A 664 10.71 -2.01 25.70
N THR A 665 9.98 -3.05 25.31
CA THR A 665 8.56 -2.93 24.92
C THR A 665 7.65 -2.78 26.14
N PRO A 666 6.66 -1.87 26.13
CA PRO A 666 5.66 -1.72 27.20
C PRO A 666 5.06 -3.06 27.65
N THR A 667 4.97 -3.31 28.96
CA THR A 667 4.62 -4.65 29.50
C THR A 667 3.17 -5.06 29.21
N GLY A 668 2.32 -4.09 28.90
CA GLY A 668 0.94 -4.31 28.43
C GLY A 668 0.82 -4.67 26.95
N SER A 669 1.92 -4.80 26.20
CA SER A 669 1.95 -5.14 24.77
C SER A 669 2.52 -6.54 24.57
N ASP A 670 1.91 -7.37 23.73
CA ASP A 670 2.29 -8.79 23.65
C ASP A 670 3.72 -9.11 23.18
N PRO A 671 4.43 -8.28 22.38
CA PRO A 671 5.83 -8.51 22.09
C PRO A 671 6.74 -8.46 23.33
N SER A 672 6.35 -7.80 24.43
CA SER A 672 7.18 -7.81 25.66
C SER A 672 7.35 -9.23 26.23
N LEU A 673 6.43 -10.15 25.92
CA LEU A 673 6.53 -11.54 26.35
C LEU A 673 7.70 -12.26 25.66
N TRP A 674 7.95 -12.02 24.37
CA TRP A 674 9.08 -12.67 23.70
C TRP A 674 10.41 -12.06 24.17
N GLU A 675 10.49 -10.72 24.30
CA GLU A 675 11.68 -10.02 24.82
C GLU A 675 12.14 -10.59 26.17
N ILE A 676 11.21 -10.89 27.08
CA ILE A 676 11.52 -11.41 28.42
C ILE A 676 11.77 -12.93 28.40
N LEU A 677 10.96 -13.71 27.69
CA LEU A 677 10.89 -15.16 27.90
C LEU A 677 11.83 -15.95 26.96
N VAL A 678 12.03 -15.52 25.71
CA VAL A 678 12.95 -16.19 24.77
C VAL A 678 14.39 -16.34 25.29
N PRO A 679 15.07 -15.28 25.80
CA PRO A 679 16.41 -15.44 26.38
C PRO A 679 16.43 -16.46 27.53
N LEU A 680 15.41 -16.43 28.40
CA LEU A 680 15.32 -17.30 29.57
C LEU A 680 15.04 -18.77 29.20
N MET A 681 14.36 -19.01 28.07
CA MET A 681 14.17 -20.35 27.50
C MET A 681 15.42 -20.89 26.78
N SER A 682 16.24 -20.01 26.19
CA SER A 682 17.43 -20.38 25.42
C SER A 682 18.72 -20.48 26.26
N GLY A 683 18.69 -20.06 27.52
CA GLY A 683 19.88 -19.90 28.36
C GLY A 683 20.62 -18.59 28.10
N GLY A 684 20.06 -17.67 27.31
CA GLY A 684 20.63 -16.35 27.03
C GLY A 684 20.54 -15.38 28.20
N ARG A 685 20.85 -14.11 27.93
CA ARG A 685 20.80 -12.99 28.88
C ARG A 685 19.70 -12.00 28.51
N LEU A 686 18.96 -11.56 29.52
CA LEU A 686 17.95 -10.51 29.43
C LEU A 686 18.48 -9.21 30.05
N VAL A 687 18.54 -8.13 29.28
CA VAL A 687 18.84 -6.78 29.76
C VAL A 687 17.54 -5.99 29.87
N LEU A 688 17.29 -5.38 31.02
CA LEU A 688 16.10 -4.56 31.26
C LEU A 688 16.44 -3.07 31.01
N ALA A 689 15.83 -2.49 29.98
CA ALA A 689 15.94 -1.07 29.67
C ALA A 689 15.12 -0.21 30.65
N ASP A 690 15.58 0.99 30.97
CA ASP A 690 14.80 1.95 31.75
C ASP A 690 13.52 2.32 30.99
N ALA A 691 12.38 2.30 31.69
CA ALA A 691 11.08 2.59 31.08
C ALA A 691 10.95 4.06 30.62
N ARG A 692 11.77 4.96 31.15
CA ARG A 692 11.78 6.39 30.79
C ARG A 692 12.40 6.64 29.41
N ASP A 693 13.41 5.85 29.05
CA ASP A 693 14.28 6.10 27.90
C ASP A 693 14.06 5.06 26.77
N GLN A 694 13.09 4.14 26.94
CA GLN A 694 12.75 3.06 26.00
C GLN A 694 12.42 3.48 24.55
N GLY A 695 12.13 4.76 24.32
CA GLY A 695 11.84 5.33 23.00
C GLY A 695 12.95 6.24 22.46
N ASP A 696 14.02 6.46 23.23
CA ASP A 696 15.18 7.25 22.85
C ASP A 696 16.17 6.34 22.06
N PRO A 697 16.39 6.60 20.76
CA PRO A 697 17.28 5.78 19.94
C PRO A 697 18.75 5.83 20.39
N ALA A 698 19.20 6.96 20.94
CA ALA A 698 20.57 7.13 21.40
C ALA A 698 20.82 6.30 22.67
N TYR A 699 19.90 6.34 23.64
CA TYR A 699 19.91 5.47 24.81
C TYR A 699 19.87 3.99 24.43
N LEU A 700 19.00 3.61 23.47
CA LEU A 700 18.94 2.24 22.98
C LEU A 700 20.31 1.84 22.38
N LEU A 701 20.96 2.70 21.59
CA LEU A 701 22.27 2.39 21.02
C LEU A 701 23.39 2.32 22.07
N ASP A 702 23.33 3.12 23.15
CA ASP A 702 24.22 2.98 24.31
C ASP A 702 24.03 1.62 25.01
N ALA A 703 22.79 1.17 25.19
CA ALA A 703 22.50 -0.14 25.76
C ALA A 703 23.02 -1.28 24.87
N HIS A 704 22.87 -1.18 23.53
CA HIS A 704 23.41 -2.18 22.61
C HIS A 704 24.94 -2.29 22.73
N ALA A 705 25.64 -1.15 22.70
CA ALA A 705 27.11 -1.10 22.82
C ALA A 705 27.64 -1.57 24.18
N ARG A 706 26.91 -1.26 25.27
CA ARG A 706 27.34 -1.58 26.64
C ARG A 706 27.13 -3.05 27.01
N TYR A 707 26.08 -3.69 26.50
CA TYR A 707 25.71 -5.06 26.86
C TYR A 707 25.98 -6.10 25.78
N GLY A 708 26.37 -5.68 24.57
CA GLY A 708 26.57 -6.58 23.43
C GLY A 708 25.26 -7.26 23.02
N VAL A 709 24.18 -6.46 22.86
CA VAL A 709 22.85 -6.96 22.49
C VAL A 709 22.93 -7.66 21.13
N THR A 710 22.60 -8.95 21.09
CA THR A 710 22.71 -9.79 19.88
C THR A 710 21.39 -9.88 19.12
N ALA A 711 20.26 -9.76 19.82
CA ALA A 711 18.93 -9.87 19.26
C ALA A 711 17.97 -8.84 19.85
N CYS A 712 17.24 -8.13 18.99
CA CYS A 712 16.32 -7.06 19.39
C CYS A 712 15.14 -6.97 18.39
N ASP A 713 13.94 -6.65 18.87
CA ASP A 713 12.81 -6.31 18.00
C ASP A 713 12.63 -4.80 17.87
N PHE A 714 12.06 -4.38 16.75
CA PHE A 714 11.71 -3.00 16.46
C PHE A 714 10.36 -2.93 15.75
N PHE A 715 9.64 -1.84 15.97
CA PHE A 715 8.67 -1.37 14.99
C PHE A 715 9.44 -0.64 13.88
N PRO A 716 9.08 -0.77 12.58
CA PRO A 716 9.72 -0.06 11.48
C PRO A 716 9.98 1.44 11.72
N SER A 717 9.07 2.17 12.40
CA SER A 717 9.32 3.57 12.78
C SER A 717 10.52 3.72 13.73
N LEU A 718 10.65 2.86 14.75
CA LEU A 718 11.74 2.94 15.72
C LEU A 718 13.08 2.48 15.10
N LEU A 719 13.06 1.45 14.26
CA LEU A 719 14.26 1.00 13.54
C LEU A 719 14.83 2.13 12.65
N ARG A 720 13.96 2.92 12.00
CA ARG A 720 14.38 4.08 11.19
C ARG A 720 15.17 5.10 12.00
N HIS A 721 14.76 5.36 13.23
CA HIS A 721 15.45 6.30 14.13
C HIS A 721 16.73 5.68 14.70
N PHE A 722 16.70 4.42 15.13
CA PHE A 722 17.89 3.69 15.60
C PHE A 722 19.00 3.63 14.53
N LEU A 723 18.65 3.37 13.27
CA LEU A 723 19.58 3.41 12.13
C LEU A 723 20.00 4.83 11.69
N ALA A 724 19.50 5.87 12.36
CA ALA A 724 19.92 7.26 12.17
C ALA A 724 20.91 7.74 13.23
N GLU A 725 21.14 6.97 14.29
CA GLU A 725 22.04 7.35 15.36
C GLU A 725 23.53 7.31 14.94
N PRO A 726 24.34 8.31 15.35
CA PRO A 726 25.77 8.34 15.06
C PRO A 726 26.51 7.11 15.60
N GLY A 727 27.27 6.46 14.71
CA GLY A 727 28.10 5.29 15.02
C GLY A 727 27.33 3.99 15.20
N VAL A 728 26.10 3.87 14.65
CA VAL A 728 25.27 2.65 14.78
C VAL A 728 25.99 1.38 14.31
N THR A 729 26.77 1.45 13.23
CA THR A 729 27.52 0.29 12.69
C THR A 729 28.57 -0.23 13.67
N GLU A 730 29.33 0.65 14.33
CA GLU A 730 30.35 0.26 15.31
C GLU A 730 29.73 -0.13 16.66
N ARG A 731 28.67 0.58 17.08
CA ARG A 731 28.05 0.46 18.41
C ARG A 731 27.01 -0.65 18.52
N ALA A 732 26.40 -1.06 17.42
CA ALA A 732 25.46 -2.18 17.35
C ALA A 732 26.03 -3.40 16.60
N ARG A 733 27.36 -3.47 16.44
CA ARG A 733 28.08 -4.53 15.69
C ARG A 733 27.79 -5.96 16.16
N ASP A 734 27.40 -6.13 17.43
CA ASP A 734 27.15 -7.43 18.05
C ASP A 734 25.73 -7.96 17.74
N LEU A 735 24.85 -7.13 17.14
CA LEU A 735 23.54 -7.57 16.62
C LEU A 735 23.73 -8.61 15.50
N ARG A 736 23.24 -9.82 15.74
CA ARG A 736 23.08 -10.87 14.71
C ARG A 736 21.66 -10.93 14.15
N LEU A 737 20.68 -10.44 14.90
CA LEU A 737 19.26 -10.63 14.61
C LEU A 737 18.45 -9.38 14.95
N VAL A 738 17.69 -8.89 13.98
CA VAL A 738 16.65 -7.87 14.19
C VAL A 738 15.31 -8.40 13.72
N ILE A 739 14.36 -8.40 14.66
CA ILE A 739 12.95 -8.68 14.41
C ILE A 739 12.25 -7.35 14.12
N CYS A 740 11.49 -7.29 13.03
CA CYS A 740 10.57 -6.20 12.74
C CYS A 740 9.15 -6.72 12.73
N GLY A 741 8.22 -5.94 13.27
CA GLY A 741 6.81 -6.28 13.24
C GLY A 741 5.95 -5.09 13.64
N GLY A 742 4.64 -5.29 13.74
CA GLY A 742 3.71 -4.28 14.25
C GLY A 742 3.48 -3.06 13.34
N GLU A 743 4.22 -2.86 12.27
CA GLU A 743 3.94 -1.89 11.19
C GLU A 743 4.37 -2.48 9.83
N GLU A 744 4.08 -1.79 8.73
CA GLU A 744 4.52 -2.19 7.39
C GLU A 744 6.02 -1.87 7.22
N LEU A 745 6.81 -2.89 6.86
CA LEU A 745 8.22 -2.77 6.56
C LEU A 745 8.40 -2.50 5.06
N ASN A 746 9.17 -1.47 4.70
CA ASN A 746 9.41 -1.08 3.30
C ASN A 746 10.84 -1.33 2.83
N ALA A 747 11.01 -1.43 1.51
CA ALA A 747 12.29 -1.72 0.87
C ALA A 747 13.38 -0.69 1.22
N ASP A 748 13.02 0.60 1.37
CA ASP A 748 13.98 1.67 1.71
C ASP A 748 14.63 1.47 3.08
N LEU A 749 13.83 1.16 4.10
CA LEU A 749 14.34 0.90 5.45
C LEU A 749 15.19 -0.37 5.50
N SER A 750 14.77 -1.42 4.78
CA SER A 750 15.52 -2.69 4.72
C SER A 750 16.84 -2.58 3.96
N ARG A 751 16.92 -1.77 2.90
CA ARG A 751 18.20 -1.45 2.25
C ARG A 751 19.14 -0.72 3.20
N ARG A 752 18.65 0.33 3.87
CA ARG A 752 19.43 1.07 4.88
C ARG A 752 19.90 0.18 6.03
N PHE A 753 19.09 -0.78 6.47
CA PHE A 753 19.49 -1.79 7.45
C PHE A 753 20.65 -2.63 6.94
N ALA A 754 20.54 -3.20 5.73
CA ALA A 754 21.58 -4.03 5.14
C ALA A 754 22.89 -3.28 4.88
N ASP A 755 22.83 -2.00 4.52
CA ASP A 755 24.00 -1.14 4.32
C ASP A 755 24.75 -0.84 5.64
N LEU A 756 24.02 -0.66 6.76
CA LEU A 756 24.59 -0.26 8.06
C LEU A 756 24.94 -1.45 8.98
N LEU A 757 24.23 -2.56 8.87
CA LEU A 757 24.37 -3.77 9.70
C LEU A 757 24.44 -5.04 8.82
N PRO A 758 25.42 -5.17 7.91
CA PRO A 758 25.45 -6.21 6.87
C PRO A 758 25.61 -7.65 7.40
N THR A 759 26.00 -7.82 8.67
CA THR A 759 26.12 -9.12 9.36
C THR A 759 24.85 -9.52 10.10
N ALA A 760 23.91 -8.60 10.31
CA ALA A 760 22.67 -8.84 11.03
C ALA A 760 21.56 -9.35 10.09
N GLN A 761 20.74 -10.28 10.57
CA GLN A 761 19.59 -10.77 9.82
C GLN A 761 18.34 -9.96 10.17
N LEU A 762 17.59 -9.53 9.15
CA LEU A 762 16.32 -8.82 9.34
C LEU A 762 15.14 -9.77 9.05
N TYR A 763 14.22 -9.88 9.99
CA TYR A 763 12.98 -10.65 9.83
C TYR A 763 11.76 -9.73 9.95
N ASN A 764 10.83 -9.83 9.01
CA ASN A 764 9.51 -9.23 9.10
C ASN A 764 8.53 -10.27 9.67
N LEU A 765 7.97 -10.02 10.84
CA LEU A 765 6.97 -10.85 11.51
C LEU A 765 5.62 -10.13 11.57
N TYR A 766 4.57 -10.90 11.32
CA TYR A 766 3.19 -10.42 11.42
C TYR A 766 2.38 -11.34 12.33
N GLY A 767 1.62 -10.72 13.23
CA GLY A 767 0.48 -11.34 13.90
C GLY A 767 -0.38 -10.30 14.63
N PRO A 768 -1.63 -10.65 14.93
CA PRO A 768 -2.46 -9.95 15.90
C PRO A 768 -2.34 -10.60 17.28
N THR A 769 -2.56 -9.81 18.34
CA THR A 769 -2.62 -10.28 19.74
C THR A 769 -3.59 -11.45 19.93
N GLU A 770 -4.71 -11.49 19.18
CA GLU A 770 -5.67 -12.60 19.21
C GLU A 770 -5.14 -13.95 18.67
N ALA A 771 -3.95 -13.96 18.08
CA ALA A 771 -3.22 -15.16 17.65
C ALA A 771 -1.78 -15.22 18.20
N THR A 772 -1.55 -14.64 19.40
CA THR A 772 -0.31 -14.75 20.18
C THR A 772 0.95 -14.27 19.44
N ILE A 773 1.20 -12.95 19.48
CA ILE A 773 2.42 -12.27 18.98
C ILE A 773 2.58 -12.30 17.46
N ALA A 774 2.99 -13.42 16.87
CA ALA A 774 3.24 -13.55 15.42
C ALA A 774 2.76 -14.90 14.89
N VAL A 775 2.31 -14.94 13.64
CA VAL A 775 1.83 -16.16 12.97
C VAL A 775 2.41 -16.37 11.57
N THR A 776 2.99 -15.32 10.98
CA THR A 776 3.79 -15.42 9.76
C THR A 776 5.14 -14.72 9.92
N PHE A 777 6.12 -15.17 9.13
CA PHE A 777 7.47 -14.61 9.11
C PHE A 777 8.05 -14.58 7.69
N HIS A 778 8.86 -13.55 7.42
CA HIS A 778 9.66 -13.40 6.21
C HIS A 778 11.09 -12.98 6.59
N GLN A 779 12.09 -13.75 6.17
CA GLN A 779 13.48 -13.29 6.25
C GLN A 779 13.75 -12.34 5.08
N VAL A 780 14.20 -11.12 5.36
CA VAL A 780 14.45 -10.11 4.33
C VAL A 780 15.83 -10.37 3.71
N THR A 781 15.85 -10.91 2.49
CA THR A 781 17.10 -11.31 1.80
C THR A 781 17.22 -10.71 0.40
N GLY A 782 18.42 -10.28 0.01
CA GLY A 782 18.75 -9.92 -1.37
C GLY A 782 18.13 -8.60 -1.85
N ARG A 783 17.71 -8.54 -3.12
CA ARG A 783 17.02 -7.36 -3.68
C ARG A 783 15.59 -7.28 -3.12
N THR A 784 15.40 -6.41 -2.14
CA THR A 784 14.10 -6.11 -1.52
C THR A 784 13.06 -5.71 -2.56
N VAL A 785 11.93 -6.42 -2.59
CA VAL A 785 10.70 -6.02 -3.28
C VAL A 785 9.90 -5.08 -2.37
N ASP A 786 9.10 -4.18 -2.94
CA ASP A 786 8.24 -3.26 -2.18
C ASP A 786 6.77 -3.44 -2.61
N PRO A 787 5.82 -3.65 -1.67
CA PRO A 787 6.02 -3.80 -0.23
C PRO A 787 6.71 -5.12 0.14
N ILE A 788 7.31 -5.19 1.33
CA ILE A 788 7.96 -6.43 1.81
C ILE A 788 6.88 -7.40 2.32
N PRO A 789 6.87 -8.67 1.86
CA PRO A 789 5.90 -9.66 2.32
C PRO A 789 5.91 -9.86 3.84
N ILE A 790 4.74 -10.18 4.39
CA ILE A 790 4.60 -10.70 5.76
C ILE A 790 4.89 -12.22 5.84
N GLY A 791 5.14 -12.85 4.70
CA GLY A 791 5.86 -14.12 4.61
C GLY A 791 5.00 -15.36 4.67
N ARG A 792 5.45 -16.39 5.38
CA ARG A 792 4.82 -17.72 5.41
C ARG A 792 4.34 -18.07 6.82
N PRO A 793 3.33 -18.96 6.96
CA PRO A 793 2.89 -19.46 8.26
C PRO A 793 4.03 -20.14 9.02
N ILE A 794 4.06 -19.91 10.34
CA ILE A 794 4.91 -20.66 11.26
C ILE A 794 4.30 -22.05 11.57
N PRO A 795 5.10 -23.04 12.01
CA PRO A 795 4.56 -24.34 12.39
C PRO A 795 3.51 -24.25 13.51
N GLY A 796 2.43 -25.02 13.41
CA GLY A 796 1.31 -24.99 14.36
C GLY A 796 0.27 -23.88 14.10
N THR A 797 0.47 -23.01 13.10
CA THR A 797 -0.54 -22.05 12.63
C THR A 797 -1.01 -22.38 11.22
N GLU A 798 -2.25 -22.01 10.91
CA GLU A 798 -2.83 -22.12 9.57
C GLU A 798 -3.29 -20.72 9.13
N ILE A 799 -3.08 -20.38 7.86
CA ILE A 799 -3.40 -19.06 7.29
C ILE A 799 -4.27 -19.24 6.05
N HIS A 800 -5.34 -18.46 5.98
CA HIS A 800 -6.30 -18.49 4.88
C HIS A 800 -6.58 -17.08 4.39
N VAL A 801 -6.56 -16.89 3.07
CA VAL A 801 -7.05 -15.67 2.41
C VAL A 801 -8.39 -16.02 1.78
N LEU A 802 -9.47 -15.48 2.32
CA LEU A 802 -10.84 -15.85 1.95
C LEU A 802 -11.61 -14.66 1.36
N ASP A 803 -12.64 -14.97 0.57
CA ASP A 803 -13.67 -13.99 0.19
C ASP A 803 -14.77 -13.83 1.26
N GLU A 804 -15.74 -12.96 1.00
CA GLU A 804 -16.89 -12.72 1.89
C GLU A 804 -17.81 -13.94 2.08
N HIS A 805 -17.66 -14.98 1.26
CA HIS A 805 -18.37 -16.26 1.31
C HIS A 805 -17.51 -17.38 1.93
N ALA A 806 -16.39 -17.02 2.59
CA ALA A 806 -15.42 -17.93 3.22
C ALA A 806 -14.72 -18.91 2.24
N ARG A 807 -14.60 -18.55 0.96
CA ARG A 807 -13.91 -19.36 -0.07
C ARG A 807 -12.46 -18.91 -0.25
N PRO A 808 -11.49 -19.83 -0.42
CA PRO A 808 -10.09 -19.46 -0.68
C PRO A 808 -9.93 -18.61 -1.96
N GLN A 809 -9.07 -17.59 -1.89
CA GLN A 809 -8.74 -16.75 -3.05
C GLN A 809 -7.59 -17.31 -3.90
N PRO A 810 -7.63 -17.18 -5.25
CA PRO A 810 -6.53 -17.56 -6.14
C PRO A 810 -5.22 -16.80 -5.88
N ILE A 811 -4.10 -17.31 -6.41
CA ILE A 811 -2.78 -16.67 -6.32
C ILE A 811 -2.80 -15.29 -7.00
N GLY A 812 -2.49 -14.24 -6.23
CA GLY A 812 -2.53 -12.84 -6.65
C GLY A 812 -3.83 -12.11 -6.35
N VAL A 813 -4.91 -12.81 -5.97
CA VAL A 813 -6.23 -12.20 -5.72
C VAL A 813 -6.36 -11.79 -4.24
N PRO A 814 -6.71 -10.53 -3.94
CA PRO A 814 -6.91 -10.06 -2.56
C PRO A 814 -8.14 -10.69 -1.88
N GLY A 815 -7.99 -11.04 -0.61
CA GLY A 815 -9.09 -11.43 0.28
C GLY A 815 -8.87 -10.92 1.70
N GLU A 816 -9.79 -11.29 2.60
CA GLU A 816 -9.62 -11.09 4.04
C GLU A 816 -8.74 -12.21 4.62
N LEU A 817 -7.85 -11.83 5.54
CA LEU A 817 -6.91 -12.75 6.18
C LEU A 817 -7.53 -13.39 7.43
N PHE A 818 -7.47 -14.72 7.50
CA PHE A 818 -7.91 -15.53 8.63
C PHE A 818 -6.79 -16.42 9.15
N ILE A 819 -6.81 -16.69 10.45
CA ILE A 819 -5.78 -17.46 11.16
C ILE A 819 -6.43 -18.65 11.89
N ALA A 820 -5.82 -19.83 11.81
CA ALA A 820 -6.16 -21.02 12.58
C ALA A 820 -4.93 -21.58 13.32
N GLY A 821 -5.12 -22.65 14.08
CA GLY A 821 -4.05 -23.38 14.77
C GLY A 821 -3.94 -23.09 16.27
N VAL A 822 -2.87 -23.59 16.88
CA VAL A 822 -2.71 -23.66 18.35
C VAL A 822 -2.54 -22.30 19.02
N GLN A 823 -2.08 -21.30 18.27
CA GLN A 823 -1.83 -19.94 18.77
C GLN A 823 -3.07 -19.06 18.90
N LEU A 824 -4.25 -19.51 18.48
CA LEU A 824 -5.48 -18.75 18.69
C LEU A 824 -5.77 -18.56 20.17
N ALA A 825 -6.03 -17.32 20.56
CA ALA A 825 -6.55 -16.99 21.88
C ALA A 825 -7.86 -17.75 22.17
N ARG A 826 -8.18 -17.92 23.46
CA ARG A 826 -9.48 -18.47 23.87
C ARG A 826 -10.63 -17.59 23.35
N GLY A 827 -10.44 -16.28 23.42
CA GLY A 827 -11.37 -15.25 22.96
C GLY A 827 -11.13 -13.94 23.69
N TYR A 828 -12.16 -13.08 23.71
CA TYR A 828 -12.17 -11.86 24.52
C TYR A 828 -12.82 -12.12 25.88
N LEU A 829 -12.17 -11.67 26.96
CA LEU A 829 -12.66 -11.85 28.33
C LEU A 829 -14.07 -11.26 28.49
N GLY A 830 -14.99 -12.06 29.05
CA GLY A 830 -16.37 -11.64 29.34
C GLY A 830 -17.23 -11.28 28.12
N ARG A 831 -16.75 -11.48 26.89
CA ARG A 831 -17.39 -10.95 25.66
C ARG A 831 -17.69 -12.05 24.64
N PRO A 832 -18.67 -12.94 24.92
CA PRO A 832 -19.01 -14.06 24.04
C PRO A 832 -19.48 -13.60 22.65
N GLY A 833 -20.26 -12.52 22.56
CA GLY A 833 -20.72 -11.97 21.28
C GLY A 833 -19.59 -11.48 20.37
N GLN A 834 -18.68 -10.65 20.90
CA GLN A 834 -17.49 -10.21 20.15
C GLN A 834 -16.53 -11.36 19.84
N THR A 835 -16.49 -12.39 20.70
CA THR A 835 -15.72 -13.60 20.45
C THR A 835 -16.31 -14.41 19.30
N ALA A 836 -17.63 -14.60 19.25
CA ALA A 836 -18.29 -15.32 18.15
C ALA A 836 -18.20 -14.59 16.79
N ASP A 837 -18.22 -13.25 16.79
CA ASP A 837 -18.01 -12.41 15.59
C ASP A 837 -16.60 -12.57 14.99
N ARG A 838 -15.59 -12.71 15.84
CA ARG A 838 -14.17 -12.74 15.41
C ARG A 838 -13.51 -14.10 15.42
N PHE A 839 -14.00 -15.08 16.19
CA PHE A 839 -13.49 -16.45 16.25
C PHE A 839 -14.55 -17.40 15.67
N VAL A 840 -14.67 -17.38 14.35
CA VAL A 840 -15.71 -18.08 13.57
C VAL A 840 -15.37 -19.56 13.37
N PRO A 841 -16.34 -20.43 13.03
CA PRO A 841 -16.07 -21.84 12.71
C PRO A 841 -15.13 -22.00 11.50
N HIS A 842 -14.25 -23.00 11.51
CA HIS A 842 -13.39 -23.31 10.37
C HIS A 842 -14.15 -24.07 9.28
N PRO A 843 -14.26 -23.55 8.03
CA PRO A 843 -15.14 -24.14 7.01
C PRO A 843 -14.66 -25.50 6.49
N LEU A 844 -13.35 -25.80 6.61
CA LEU A 844 -12.75 -27.04 6.11
C LEU A 844 -12.40 -28.07 7.21
N SER A 845 -12.53 -27.68 8.50
CA SER A 845 -11.98 -28.45 9.63
C SER A 845 -12.98 -28.46 10.80
N PRO A 846 -13.89 -29.45 10.87
CA PRO A 846 -14.93 -29.49 11.89
C PRO A 846 -14.39 -29.36 13.32
N GLY A 847 -14.99 -28.46 14.11
CA GLY A 847 -14.59 -28.18 15.49
C GLY A 847 -13.41 -27.21 15.65
N ALA A 848 -12.64 -26.93 14.59
CA ALA A 848 -11.64 -25.87 14.61
C ALA A 848 -12.27 -24.48 14.44
N ARG A 849 -11.50 -23.44 14.76
CA ARG A 849 -11.91 -22.02 14.65
C ARG A 849 -10.94 -21.24 13.77
N LEU A 850 -11.45 -20.22 13.09
CA LEU A 850 -10.66 -19.17 12.43
C LEU A 850 -10.80 -17.86 13.21
N TYR A 851 -9.70 -17.16 13.44
CA TYR A 851 -9.72 -15.76 13.84
C TYR A 851 -9.76 -14.85 12.61
N ARG A 852 -10.75 -13.96 12.56
CA ARG A 852 -11.01 -12.98 11.49
C ARG A 852 -10.27 -11.67 11.77
N THR A 853 -9.15 -11.43 11.09
CA THR A 853 -8.23 -10.33 11.41
C THR A 853 -8.76 -8.94 11.04
N GLY A 854 -9.59 -8.83 10.00
CA GLY A 854 -9.91 -7.56 9.33
C GLY A 854 -8.78 -7.00 8.45
N ASP A 855 -7.66 -7.73 8.30
CA ASP A 855 -6.57 -7.38 7.39
C ASP A 855 -6.86 -7.92 5.98
N ARG A 856 -6.48 -7.16 4.95
CA ARG A 856 -6.55 -7.57 3.54
C ARG A 856 -5.18 -8.11 3.11
N ALA A 857 -5.16 -9.26 2.44
CA ALA A 857 -3.91 -9.89 2.00
C ALA A 857 -4.08 -10.64 0.67
N ARG A 858 -2.97 -11.04 0.04
CA ARG A 858 -2.96 -11.97 -1.10
C ARG A 858 -1.79 -12.94 -1.03
N TRP A 859 -1.96 -14.14 -1.61
CA TRP A 859 -0.87 -15.09 -1.83
C TRP A 859 -0.05 -14.69 -3.05
N LEU A 860 1.28 -14.71 -2.91
CA LEU A 860 2.25 -14.63 -4.00
C LEU A 860 2.51 -16.02 -4.58
N ALA A 861 3.10 -16.06 -5.79
CA ALA A 861 3.29 -17.30 -6.54
C ALA A 861 4.27 -18.30 -5.89
N ASP A 862 5.19 -17.81 -5.04
CA ASP A 862 6.09 -18.66 -4.25
C ASP A 862 5.43 -19.25 -3.00
N GLY A 863 4.29 -18.69 -2.58
CA GLY A 863 3.60 -18.98 -1.32
C GLY A 863 3.94 -18.06 -0.16
N ALA A 864 4.64 -16.94 -0.39
CA ALA A 864 4.68 -15.83 0.56
C ALA A 864 3.36 -15.04 0.54
N LEU A 865 3.07 -14.34 1.62
CA LEU A 865 1.85 -13.57 1.84
C LEU A 865 2.16 -12.07 1.84
N GLU A 866 1.44 -11.31 1.02
CA GLU A 866 1.53 -9.85 0.93
C GLU A 866 0.36 -9.22 1.70
N TYR A 867 0.68 -8.25 2.55
CA TYR A 867 -0.30 -7.44 3.28
C TYR A 867 -0.72 -6.23 2.43
N LEU A 868 -2.02 -5.96 2.36
CA LEU A 868 -2.63 -4.97 1.47
C LEU A 868 -3.43 -3.88 2.23
N GLY A 869 -3.13 -3.70 3.53
CA GLY A 869 -3.88 -2.80 4.41
C GLY A 869 -5.02 -3.48 5.17
N ARG A 870 -5.88 -2.66 5.79
CA ARG A 870 -7.07 -3.12 6.54
C ARG A 870 -8.37 -2.89 5.78
N LEU A 871 -9.36 -3.74 6.05
CA LEU A 871 -10.73 -3.60 5.56
C LEU A 871 -11.56 -2.62 6.42
N ASP A 872 -11.17 -2.46 7.68
CA ASP A 872 -11.72 -1.48 8.62
C ASP A 872 -10.79 -0.26 8.76
N HIS A 873 -11.13 0.65 9.68
CA HIS A 873 -10.39 1.90 9.90
C HIS A 873 -9.28 1.79 10.96
N GLN A 874 -9.03 0.59 11.50
CA GLN A 874 -7.96 0.39 12.49
C GLN A 874 -6.60 0.64 11.84
N VAL A 875 -5.66 1.17 12.62
CA VAL A 875 -4.31 1.52 12.17
C VAL A 875 -3.26 1.08 13.18
N LYS A 876 -2.03 0.90 12.72
CA LYS A 876 -0.86 0.69 13.58
C LYS A 876 0.03 1.94 13.49
N ILE A 877 0.35 2.54 14.64
CA ILE A 877 1.08 3.81 14.75
C ILE A 877 2.09 3.71 15.87
N ARG A 878 3.39 3.78 15.52
CA ARG A 878 4.53 3.57 16.44
C ARG A 878 4.42 2.22 17.15
N GLY A 879 4.00 1.19 16.41
CA GLY A 879 3.69 -0.14 16.94
C GLY A 879 2.38 -0.28 17.72
N TYR A 880 1.72 0.81 18.13
CA TYR A 880 0.44 0.73 18.83
C TYR A 880 -0.69 0.41 17.85
N ARG A 881 -1.48 -0.63 18.16
CA ARG A 881 -2.75 -0.90 17.50
C ARG A 881 -3.80 0.10 17.99
N VAL A 882 -4.22 1.02 17.13
CA VAL A 882 -5.17 2.09 17.47
C VAL A 882 -6.46 1.92 16.67
N GLU A 883 -7.58 1.93 17.38
CA GLU A 883 -8.92 2.08 16.81
C GLU A 883 -9.27 3.58 16.79
N PRO A 884 -9.41 4.24 15.63
CA PRO A 884 -9.79 5.65 15.61
C PRO A 884 -11.09 5.94 16.36
N ALA A 885 -12.03 4.98 16.36
CA ALA A 885 -13.27 5.04 17.13
C ALA A 885 -13.07 5.14 18.66
N GLU A 886 -11.98 4.59 19.23
CA GLU A 886 -11.62 4.77 20.65
C GLU A 886 -11.21 6.22 20.93
N VAL A 887 -10.48 6.82 19.98
CA VAL A 887 -10.05 8.22 20.05
C VAL A 887 -11.22 9.17 19.80
N GLU A 888 -12.12 8.87 18.86
CA GLU A 888 -13.34 9.61 18.56
C GLU A 888 -14.32 9.61 19.75
N ALA A 889 -14.51 8.45 20.38
CA ALA A 889 -15.34 8.32 21.59
C ALA A 889 -14.74 9.12 22.76
N ALA A 890 -13.43 9.01 22.99
CA ALA A 890 -12.74 9.79 24.01
C ALA A 890 -12.81 11.30 23.74
N LEU A 891 -12.70 11.73 22.48
CA LEU A 891 -12.85 13.13 22.06
C LEU A 891 -14.27 13.66 22.27
N THR A 892 -15.28 12.90 21.87
CA THR A 892 -16.70 13.30 21.94
C THR A 892 -17.19 13.36 23.39
N ALA A 893 -16.53 12.67 24.33
CA ALA A 893 -16.76 12.78 25.76
C ALA A 893 -16.19 14.07 26.39
N LEU A 894 -15.42 14.89 25.67
CA LEU A 894 -14.78 16.10 26.21
C LEU A 894 -15.65 17.36 25.97
N PRO A 895 -15.69 18.32 26.93
CA PRO A 895 -16.41 19.56 26.77
C PRO A 895 -16.00 20.35 25.52
N GLY A 896 -16.99 20.89 24.81
CA GLY A 896 -16.80 21.72 23.61
C GLY A 896 -16.62 20.96 22.29
N VAL A 897 -16.54 19.63 22.31
CA VAL A 897 -16.55 18.77 21.10
C VAL A 897 -17.98 18.30 20.84
N GLY A 898 -18.50 18.53 19.63
CA GLY A 898 -19.81 18.07 19.20
C GLY A 898 -19.75 16.73 18.49
N GLN A 899 -18.85 16.62 17.52
CA GLN A 899 -18.51 15.38 16.84
C GLN A 899 -17.00 15.32 16.61
N ALA A 900 -16.46 14.10 16.61
CA ALA A 900 -15.06 13.84 16.27
C ALA A 900 -14.95 12.77 15.17
N LEU A 901 -13.97 12.93 14.31
CA LEU A 901 -13.55 11.93 13.32
C LEU A 901 -12.02 11.90 13.32
N VAL A 902 -11.41 10.73 13.48
CA VAL A 902 -9.96 10.57 13.58
C VAL A 902 -9.46 9.78 12.38
N LEU A 903 -8.46 10.31 11.69
CA LEU A 903 -7.84 9.66 10.54
C LEU A 903 -6.34 9.54 10.73
N ALA A 904 -5.78 8.41 10.32
CA ALA A 904 -4.35 8.34 10.06
C ALA A 904 -4.02 9.07 8.75
N ARG A 905 -2.99 9.90 8.76
CA ARG A 905 -2.40 10.52 7.57
C ARG A 905 -0.88 10.35 7.60
N PRO A 906 -0.19 10.45 6.45
CA PRO A 906 1.27 10.51 6.42
C PRO A 906 1.83 11.59 7.34
N ALA A 907 2.92 11.27 8.04
CA ALA A 907 3.71 12.23 8.81
C ALA A 907 4.85 12.82 7.94
N PRO A 908 5.28 14.07 8.17
CA PRO A 908 6.37 14.69 7.38
C PRO A 908 7.70 13.92 7.41
N GLY A 909 7.99 13.18 8.48
CA GLY A 909 9.18 12.31 8.61
C GLY A 909 9.01 10.87 8.11
N GLY A 910 7.86 10.54 7.50
CA GLY A 910 7.48 9.17 7.14
C GLY A 910 6.66 8.46 8.24
N GLY A 911 6.00 7.36 7.87
CA GLY A 911 5.04 6.67 8.73
C GLY A 911 3.69 7.40 8.85
N LEU A 912 2.83 6.91 9.74
CA LEU A 912 1.48 7.44 9.97
C LEU A 912 1.40 8.29 11.26
N ARG A 913 0.55 9.31 11.22
CA ARG A 913 0.15 10.12 12.38
C ARG A 913 -1.38 10.24 12.47
N LEU A 914 -1.91 10.30 13.68
CA LEU A 914 -3.32 10.59 13.91
C LEU A 914 -3.62 12.09 13.78
N VAL A 915 -4.68 12.41 13.05
CA VAL A 915 -5.27 13.74 12.90
C VAL A 915 -6.73 13.67 13.34
N ALA A 916 -7.10 14.47 14.33
CA ALA A 916 -8.48 14.57 14.81
C ALA A 916 -9.20 15.75 14.15
N TYR A 917 -10.30 15.47 13.46
CA TYR A 917 -11.21 16.45 12.90
C TYR A 917 -12.39 16.64 13.86
N LEU A 918 -12.69 17.89 14.21
CA LEU A 918 -13.63 18.22 15.29
C LEU A 918 -14.66 19.25 14.83
N THR A 919 -15.92 19.02 15.17
CA THR A 919 -16.96 20.07 15.13
C THR A 919 -17.25 20.57 16.55
N PRO A 920 -17.59 21.85 16.74
CA PRO A 920 -17.93 22.39 18.06
C PRO A 920 -19.29 21.85 18.56
N SER A 921 -19.46 21.67 19.87
CA SER A 921 -20.74 21.18 20.43
C SER A 921 -21.89 22.17 20.34
N HIS A 922 -21.58 23.45 20.13
CA HIS A 922 -22.52 24.53 19.85
C HIS A 922 -21.79 25.67 19.11
N PRO A 923 -22.50 26.52 18.35
CA PRO A 923 -21.89 27.70 17.73
C PRO A 923 -21.14 28.55 18.75
N GLY A 924 -19.89 28.90 18.46
CA GLY A 924 -19.03 29.67 19.36
C GLY A 924 -18.27 28.87 20.43
N ALA A 925 -18.49 27.56 20.58
CA ALA A 925 -17.71 26.75 21.53
C ALA A 925 -16.20 26.86 21.25
N VAL A 926 -15.40 27.12 22.28
CA VAL A 926 -13.93 27.24 22.17
C VAL A 926 -13.31 25.89 22.49
N THR A 927 -12.72 25.26 21.48
CA THR A 927 -12.05 23.97 21.60
C THR A 927 -10.54 24.19 21.65
N ASP A 928 -9.96 24.29 22.85
CA ASP A 928 -8.50 24.40 23.00
C ASP A 928 -7.82 23.04 22.73
N THR A 929 -7.08 22.98 21.63
CA THR A 929 -6.25 21.86 21.21
C THR A 929 -5.26 21.40 22.29
N ALA A 930 -4.67 22.31 23.07
CA ALA A 930 -3.72 21.94 24.12
C ALA A 930 -4.43 21.24 25.30
N SER A 931 -5.62 21.70 25.67
CA SER A 931 -6.45 21.06 26.70
C SER A 931 -7.05 19.74 26.24
N LEU A 932 -7.50 19.62 24.98
CA LEU A 932 -7.92 18.32 24.42
C LEU A 932 -6.78 17.30 24.44
N ARG A 933 -5.59 17.67 23.96
CA ARG A 933 -4.42 16.76 23.97
C ARG A 933 -4.08 16.31 25.39
N ARG A 934 -4.09 17.22 26.37
CA ARG A 934 -3.86 16.91 27.80
C ARG A 934 -4.95 16.01 28.40
N ALA A 935 -6.19 16.13 27.94
CA ALA A 935 -7.29 15.28 28.39
C ALA A 935 -7.20 13.87 27.79
N LEU A 936 -6.96 13.76 26.48
CA LEU A 936 -6.76 12.47 25.80
C LEU A 936 -5.55 11.70 26.34
N ALA A 937 -4.47 12.39 26.69
CA ALA A 937 -3.28 11.77 27.30
C ALA A 937 -3.53 11.14 28.69
N ARG A 938 -4.68 11.39 29.33
CA ARG A 938 -5.13 10.67 30.54
C ARG A 938 -6.02 9.46 30.25
N LEU A 939 -6.57 9.36 29.04
CA LEU A 939 -7.52 8.30 28.67
C LEU A 939 -6.89 7.25 27.74
N LEU A 940 -5.93 7.67 26.92
CA LEU A 940 -5.38 6.90 25.81
C LEU A 940 -3.87 6.68 25.95
N PRO A 941 -3.33 5.54 25.49
CA PRO A 941 -1.89 5.37 25.32
C PRO A 941 -1.27 6.48 24.46
N SER A 942 -0.01 6.82 24.71
CA SER A 942 0.69 7.93 24.03
C SER A 942 0.68 7.84 22.50
N GLY A 943 0.74 6.63 21.92
CA GLY A 943 0.63 6.39 20.48
C GLY A 943 -0.78 6.60 19.88
N ALA A 944 -1.82 6.61 20.71
CA ALA A 944 -3.22 6.80 20.31
C ALA A 944 -3.70 8.26 20.45
N VAL A 945 -2.88 9.16 21.02
CA VAL A 945 -3.22 10.60 21.12
C VAL A 945 -2.97 11.30 19.78
N PRO A 946 -3.94 12.03 19.20
CA PRO A 946 -3.77 12.78 17.96
C PRO A 946 -2.60 13.76 18.01
N SER A 947 -1.80 13.76 16.95
CA SER A 947 -0.67 14.67 16.79
C SER A 947 -1.12 16.06 16.30
N ALA A 948 -2.19 16.11 15.52
CA ALA A 948 -2.81 17.33 15.00
C ALA A 948 -4.33 17.31 15.22
N PHE A 949 -4.91 18.49 15.39
CA PHE A 949 -6.34 18.70 15.61
C PHE A 949 -6.82 19.78 14.63
N VAL A 950 -7.88 19.51 13.89
CA VAL A 950 -8.42 20.35 12.83
C VAL A 950 -9.88 20.65 13.15
N ARG A 951 -10.18 21.91 13.48
CA ARG A 951 -11.55 22.37 13.70
C ARG A 951 -12.25 22.59 12.35
N LEU A 952 -13.49 22.12 12.25
CA LEU A 952 -14.41 22.35 11.15
C LEU A 952 -15.74 22.88 11.72
N ASP A 953 -16.44 23.72 10.98
CA ASP A 953 -17.79 24.15 11.39
C ASP A 953 -18.82 23.02 11.17
N SER A 954 -18.62 22.21 10.13
CA SER A 954 -19.36 20.97 9.86
C SER A 954 -18.50 19.98 9.08
N PHE A 955 -18.81 18.69 9.14
CA PHE A 955 -18.14 17.71 8.30
C PHE A 955 -18.62 17.82 6.83
N PRO A 956 -17.72 17.75 5.83
CA PRO A 956 -18.13 17.59 4.45
C PRO A 956 -18.87 16.26 4.28
N LEU A 957 -20.01 16.28 3.60
CA LEU A 957 -20.82 15.08 3.34
C LEU A 957 -20.80 14.71 1.86
N THR A 958 -20.84 13.41 1.60
CA THR A 958 -21.15 12.81 0.30
C THR A 958 -22.62 13.04 -0.07
N PRO A 959 -23.03 12.88 -1.34
CA PRO A 959 -24.44 13.01 -1.76
C PRO A 959 -25.42 12.06 -1.05
N VAL A 960 -24.91 10.99 -0.40
CA VAL A 960 -25.69 10.04 0.41
C VAL A 960 -25.61 10.30 1.92
N GLY A 961 -25.15 11.49 2.34
CA GLY A 961 -25.16 11.93 3.73
C GLY A 961 -24.08 11.35 4.64
N LYS A 962 -23.17 10.51 4.13
CA LYS A 962 -21.99 10.01 4.88
C LYS A 962 -20.85 11.03 4.83
N VAL A 963 -20.02 11.12 5.88
CA VAL A 963 -18.85 12.02 5.88
C VAL A 963 -17.88 11.66 4.76
N ASP A 964 -17.54 12.67 3.95
CA ASP A 964 -16.60 12.59 2.85
C ASP A 964 -15.17 12.80 3.37
N ARG A 965 -14.44 11.69 3.54
CA ARG A 965 -13.10 11.70 4.14
C ARG A 965 -12.03 12.27 3.22
N GLU A 966 -12.23 12.22 1.91
CA GLU A 966 -11.27 12.72 0.92
C GLU A 966 -11.30 14.26 0.86
N ARG A 967 -12.47 14.86 1.09
CA ARG A 967 -12.67 16.31 1.16
C ARG A 967 -12.27 16.96 2.49
N LEU A 968 -11.79 16.19 3.46
CA LEU A 968 -11.28 16.76 4.72
C LEU A 968 -9.92 17.44 4.50
N PRO A 969 -9.74 18.69 4.97
CA PRO A 969 -8.51 19.44 4.73
C PRO A 969 -7.28 18.78 5.40
N ALA A 970 -6.10 18.98 4.83
CA ALA A 970 -4.86 18.59 5.48
C ALA A 970 -4.64 19.44 6.76
N PRO A 971 -4.04 18.87 7.83
CA PRO A 971 -3.63 19.68 8.98
C PRO A 971 -2.57 20.70 8.54
N ALA A 972 -2.64 21.91 9.08
CA ALA A 972 -1.67 22.96 8.77
C ALA A 972 -0.33 22.67 9.47
N ASP A 973 0.65 22.17 8.70
CA ASP A 973 2.01 21.87 9.18
C ASP A 973 2.87 23.15 9.34
N GLY A 974 2.49 24.01 10.28
CA GLY A 974 3.26 25.18 10.75
C GLY A 974 3.51 26.32 9.76
N ARG A 975 3.43 26.07 8.46
CA ARG A 975 3.68 27.02 7.37
C ARG A 975 2.38 27.69 6.94
N ARG A 976 2.17 28.94 7.35
CA ARG A 976 1.15 29.81 6.74
C ARG A 976 1.53 30.11 5.29
N SER A 977 0.85 29.51 4.31
CA SER A 977 0.83 30.08 2.96
C SER A 977 -0.16 31.25 2.94
N ALA A 978 0.23 32.38 2.34
CA ALA A 978 -0.68 33.49 2.11
C ALA A 978 -1.86 33.06 1.20
N THR A 979 -3.05 33.56 1.49
CA THR A 979 -4.26 33.32 0.68
C THR A 979 -4.09 33.91 -0.72
N PRO A 980 -4.37 33.17 -1.81
CA PRO A 980 -4.43 33.75 -3.15
C PRO A 980 -5.61 34.74 -3.24
N ALA A 981 -5.37 35.94 -3.75
CA ALA A 981 -6.43 36.91 -4.00
C ALA A 981 -7.33 36.43 -5.14
N ALA A 982 -8.65 36.60 -4.97
CA ALA A 982 -9.63 36.29 -6.02
C ALA A 982 -9.59 37.35 -7.14
N PRO A 983 -9.77 36.97 -8.42
CA PRO A 983 -9.76 37.91 -9.54
C PRO A 983 -11.07 38.72 -9.57
N THR A 984 -10.95 40.04 -9.74
CA THR A 984 -12.08 40.94 -9.95
C THR A 984 -12.53 40.94 -11.40
N GLY A 985 -13.84 40.80 -11.63
CA GLY A 985 -14.48 40.99 -12.92
C GLY A 985 -15.82 41.72 -12.76
N SER A 986 -15.93 42.92 -13.33
CA SER A 986 -17.18 43.66 -13.48
C SER A 986 -18.06 43.02 -14.57
N PRO A 987 -19.39 43.28 -14.63
CA PRO A 987 -19.85 44.55 -15.23
C PRO A 987 -21.14 45.18 -14.67
N ASP A 988 -21.25 46.49 -14.90
CA ASP A 988 -22.42 47.32 -15.25
C ASP A 988 -23.76 47.30 -14.46
N SER A 989 -24.19 48.52 -14.13
CA SER A 989 -25.54 48.88 -13.65
C SER A 989 -26.35 49.56 -14.79
N PRO A 990 -27.68 49.79 -14.65
CA PRO A 990 -28.13 51.01 -13.94
C PRO A 990 -29.45 50.90 -13.14
N THR A 991 -29.56 51.74 -12.10
CA THR A 991 -30.78 52.01 -11.29
C THR A 991 -31.65 53.12 -11.90
N PRO A 992 -32.95 53.23 -11.55
CA PRO A 992 -33.42 54.30 -10.64
C PRO A 992 -34.62 53.84 -9.75
N ALA A 993 -35.14 54.52 -8.70
CA ALA A 993 -34.91 55.81 -8.04
C ALA A 993 -35.24 55.72 -6.51
N ALA A 994 -34.98 56.80 -5.75
CA ALA A 994 -35.27 56.99 -4.30
C ALA A 994 -35.58 58.51 -4.06
N PRO A 995 -35.54 59.10 -2.84
CA PRO A 995 -35.70 58.59 -1.47
C PRO A 995 -37.05 59.17 -0.91
N PRO A 996 -37.23 59.96 0.19
CA PRO A 996 -36.43 60.40 1.36
C PRO A 996 -36.74 59.51 2.61
N ASP A 997 -36.52 59.81 3.90
CA ASP A 997 -35.98 60.96 4.68
C ASP A 997 -34.79 60.54 5.58
N SER A 998 -33.88 61.50 5.84
CA SER A 998 -32.74 61.41 6.77
C SER A 998 -32.65 62.72 7.59
N PRO A 999 -32.02 62.73 8.77
CA PRO A 999 -30.60 63.15 8.79
C PRO A 999 -29.66 62.43 9.79
N THR A 1000 -28.42 62.21 9.33
CA THR A 1000 -27.08 62.29 10.02
C THR A 1000 -26.95 62.38 11.56
N SER A 1001 -25.89 61.89 12.23
CA SER A 1001 -24.62 61.23 11.81
C SER A 1001 -23.86 60.66 13.04
N ALA A 1002 -23.22 59.49 12.92
CA ALA A 1002 -21.99 59.07 13.63
C ALA A 1002 -21.44 57.72 13.06
N ALA A 1003 -20.14 57.46 13.17
CA ALA A 1003 -19.43 56.39 12.43
C ALA A 1003 -19.21 55.06 13.20
N PRO A 1004 -18.99 53.94 12.48
CA PRO A 1004 -18.33 52.72 13.00
C PRO A 1004 -17.22 52.18 12.05
N PRO A 1005 -16.44 51.14 12.44
CA PRO A 1005 -16.11 50.64 13.78
C PRO A 1005 -14.59 50.60 14.08
N ASP A 1006 -14.21 50.28 15.31
CA ASP A 1006 -12.81 50.07 15.70
C ASP A 1006 -12.15 48.86 15.01
N SER A 1007 -10.88 49.07 14.63
CA SER A 1007 -9.98 48.00 14.18
C SER A 1007 -9.52 47.15 15.38
N PRO A 1008 -9.25 45.84 15.21
CA PRO A 1008 -8.64 45.05 16.28
C PRO A 1008 -7.24 45.59 16.58
N THR A 1009 -7.01 45.95 17.84
CA THR A 1009 -5.71 46.42 18.34
C THR A 1009 -4.61 45.38 18.04
N PRO A 1010 -3.45 45.78 17.48
CA PRO A 1010 -2.33 44.84 17.32
C PRO A 1010 -1.89 44.30 18.68
N PRO A 1011 -1.43 43.04 18.76
CA PRO A 1011 -0.94 42.46 20.00
C PRO A 1011 0.25 43.27 20.55
N ALA A 1012 0.33 43.38 21.87
CA ALA A 1012 1.41 44.08 22.55
C ALA A 1012 2.79 43.48 22.16
N PRO A 1013 3.86 44.29 22.08
CA PRO A 1013 5.18 43.79 21.77
C PRO A 1013 5.67 42.77 22.83
N PRO A 1014 6.47 41.77 22.44
CA PRO A 1014 6.99 40.77 23.37
C PRO A 1014 7.80 41.42 24.49
N ALA A 1015 7.62 40.92 25.73
CA ALA A 1015 8.34 41.42 26.89
C ALA A 1015 9.86 41.16 26.72
N PRO A 1016 10.72 42.20 26.84
CA PRO A 1016 12.16 42.08 26.62
C PRO A 1016 12.84 41.29 27.74
N PRO A 1017 14.03 40.70 27.49
CA PRO A 1017 14.81 40.02 28.52
C PRO A 1017 15.20 40.98 29.66
N ALA A 1018 14.98 40.53 30.90
CA ALA A 1018 15.23 41.31 32.11
C ALA A 1018 16.61 41.05 32.75
N ASN A 1019 17.38 40.08 32.22
CA ASN A 1019 18.76 39.79 32.62
C ASN A 1019 19.52 39.04 31.51
N GLU A 1020 20.83 38.95 31.66
CA GLU A 1020 21.75 38.38 30.66
C GLU A 1020 21.46 36.89 30.35
N VAL A 1021 20.96 36.13 31.35
CA VAL A 1021 20.61 34.71 31.17
C VAL A 1021 19.37 34.58 30.29
N GLN A 1022 18.35 35.41 30.53
CA GLN A 1022 17.16 35.48 29.67
C GLN A 1022 17.51 35.95 28.25
N GLU A 1023 18.42 36.92 28.10
CA GLU A 1023 18.86 37.41 26.78
C GLU A 1023 19.56 36.32 25.96
N VAL A 1024 20.48 35.57 26.57
CA VAL A 1024 21.13 34.41 25.92
C VAL A 1024 20.12 33.31 25.59
N LEU A 1025 19.16 33.02 26.48
CA LEU A 1025 18.11 32.02 26.22
C LEU A 1025 17.11 32.43 25.13
N THR A 1026 16.70 33.71 25.07
CA THR A 1026 15.92 34.28 23.96
C THR A 1026 16.66 34.11 22.64
N GLY A 1027 17.99 34.27 22.63
CA GLY A 1027 18.85 33.94 21.48
C GLY A 1027 18.80 32.45 21.12
N ILE A 1028 19.07 31.56 22.07
CA ILE A 1028 19.02 30.09 21.87
C ILE A 1028 17.65 29.63 21.35
N TRP A 1029 16.56 30.21 21.85
CA TRP A 1029 15.20 29.93 21.39
C TRP A 1029 14.96 30.48 19.98
N SER A 1030 15.47 31.67 19.64
CA SER A 1030 15.41 32.21 18.27
C SER A 1030 16.16 31.31 17.26
N ASP A 1031 17.32 30.77 17.66
CA ASP A 1031 18.13 29.86 16.86
C ASP A 1031 17.50 28.44 16.75
N ALA A 1032 16.58 28.09 17.67
CA ALA A 1032 15.94 26.77 17.74
C ALA A 1032 14.52 26.70 17.14
N LEU A 1033 13.77 27.80 17.18
CA LEU A 1033 12.34 27.84 16.83
C LEU A 1033 12.09 28.34 15.40
N PRO A 1034 10.98 27.93 14.75
CA PRO A 1034 10.61 28.38 13.41
C PRO A 1034 9.92 29.76 13.37
N ALA A 1035 9.93 30.53 14.46
CA ALA A 1035 9.19 31.78 14.61
C ALA A 1035 9.86 32.97 13.88
N ALA A 1036 9.05 33.81 13.22
CA ALA A 1036 9.52 34.97 12.46
C ALA A 1036 9.77 36.24 13.30
N SER A 1037 9.79 36.14 14.63
CA SER A 1037 10.01 37.24 15.57
C SER A 1037 10.65 36.70 16.85
N PRO A 1038 11.53 37.49 17.52
CA PRO A 1038 12.23 37.00 18.71
C PRO A 1038 11.26 36.70 19.85
N PRO A 1039 11.48 35.62 20.63
CA PRO A 1039 10.59 35.19 21.69
C PRO A 1039 10.63 36.15 22.89
N GLY A 1040 9.47 36.60 23.33
CA GLY A 1040 9.31 37.33 24.58
C GLY A 1040 9.52 36.42 25.79
N ILE A 1041 9.94 36.99 26.92
CA ILE A 1041 10.33 36.16 28.08
C ILE A 1041 9.21 35.32 28.71
N HIS A 1042 7.95 35.67 28.43
CA HIS A 1042 6.75 34.95 28.88
C HIS A 1042 6.08 34.13 27.76
N ASP A 1043 6.63 34.12 26.54
CA ASP A 1043 6.10 33.29 25.46
C ASP A 1043 6.39 31.81 25.73
N THR A 1044 5.44 30.94 25.37
CA THR A 1044 5.61 29.50 25.59
C THR A 1044 6.28 28.81 24.42
N PHE A 1045 7.15 27.85 24.73
CA PHE A 1045 7.93 27.11 23.73
C PHE A 1045 7.02 26.48 22.66
N SER A 1046 5.88 25.92 23.08
CA SER A 1046 4.89 25.32 22.18
C SER A 1046 4.01 26.35 21.45
N SER A 1047 3.68 27.51 22.05
CA SER A 1047 2.95 28.58 21.33
C SER A 1047 3.76 29.21 20.20
N LEU A 1048 5.09 29.12 20.26
CA LEU A 1048 6.01 29.57 19.21
C LEU A 1048 6.31 28.50 18.15
N GLY A 1049 5.61 27.36 18.18
CA GLY A 1049 5.79 26.25 17.24
C GLY A 1049 6.95 25.32 17.59
N GLY A 1050 7.47 25.36 18.82
CA GLY A 1050 8.48 24.43 19.29
C GLY A 1050 7.94 23.04 19.56
N ASP A 1051 8.60 22.04 18.99
CA ASP A 1051 8.36 20.62 19.21
C ASP A 1051 9.55 19.95 19.92
N LEU A 1052 9.60 18.61 19.90
CA LEU A 1052 10.68 17.87 20.55
C LEU A 1052 12.04 18.07 19.86
N GLU A 1053 12.08 18.19 18.54
CA GLU A 1053 13.31 18.44 17.77
C GLU A 1053 13.87 19.83 18.07
N CYS A 1054 12.99 20.84 18.14
CA CYS A 1054 13.37 22.17 18.64
C CYS A 1054 13.87 22.13 20.10
N ALA A 1055 13.22 21.35 20.97
CA ALA A 1055 13.59 21.24 22.38
C ALA A 1055 14.96 20.56 22.57
N GLU A 1056 15.27 19.53 21.80
CA GLU A 1056 16.57 18.86 21.78
C GLU A 1056 17.69 19.80 21.31
N ARG A 1057 17.43 20.64 20.29
CA ARG A 1057 18.35 21.71 19.87
C ARG A 1057 18.61 22.71 20.99
N VAL A 1058 17.57 23.18 21.69
CA VAL A 1058 17.72 24.07 22.87
C VAL A 1058 18.55 23.41 23.97
N VAL A 1059 18.26 22.16 24.33
CA VAL A 1059 19.02 21.40 25.34
C VAL A 1059 20.48 21.24 24.92
N SER A 1060 20.75 20.91 23.67
CA SER A 1060 22.11 20.75 23.14
C SER A 1060 22.92 22.06 23.28
N GLN A 1061 22.33 23.21 22.91
CA GLN A 1061 22.97 24.51 23.08
C GLN A 1061 23.16 24.90 24.55
N ILE A 1062 22.18 24.63 25.43
CA ILE A 1062 22.28 24.85 26.88
C ILE A 1062 23.41 23.99 27.48
N ARG A 1063 23.51 22.71 27.10
CA ARG A 1063 24.56 21.79 27.54
C ARG A 1063 25.94 22.26 27.07
N ALA A 1064 26.05 22.78 25.85
CA ALA A 1064 27.29 23.31 25.30
C ALA A 1064 27.75 24.60 26.01
N LEU A 1065 26.83 25.53 26.26
CA LEU A 1065 27.13 26.86 26.83
C LEU A 1065 27.25 26.83 28.35
N PHE A 1066 26.27 26.28 29.06
CA PHE A 1066 26.17 26.34 30.52
C PHE A 1066 26.67 25.08 31.24
N ARG A 1067 26.98 23.99 30.51
CA ARG A 1067 27.38 22.69 31.07
C ARG A 1067 26.34 22.06 32.03
N ILE A 1068 25.07 22.46 31.90
CA ILE A 1068 23.94 21.92 32.65
C ILE A 1068 23.15 20.99 31.71
N GLU A 1069 22.84 19.79 32.18
CA GLU A 1069 21.97 18.86 31.48
C GLU A 1069 20.50 19.02 31.91
N LEU A 1070 19.63 19.09 30.90
CA LEU A 1070 18.17 19.20 31.04
C LEU A 1070 17.51 18.21 30.08
N PRO A 1071 16.43 17.50 30.48
CA PRO A 1071 15.62 16.74 29.54
C PRO A 1071 14.96 17.67 28.51
N ALA A 1072 14.88 17.28 27.23
CA ALA A 1072 14.15 18.05 26.22
C ALA A 1072 12.68 18.27 26.63
N ARG A 1073 12.08 17.29 27.32
CA ARG A 1073 10.75 17.39 27.93
C ARG A 1073 10.61 18.60 28.88
N ARG A 1074 11.66 18.99 29.61
CA ARG A 1074 11.62 20.17 30.50
C ARG A 1074 11.58 21.48 29.74
N VAL A 1075 12.21 21.58 28.56
CA VAL A 1075 12.05 22.79 27.71
C VAL A 1075 10.61 22.93 27.22
N ILE A 1076 9.91 21.81 26.99
CA ILE A 1076 8.49 21.77 26.61
C ILE A 1076 7.57 22.04 27.82
N GLU A 1077 7.90 21.52 29.01
CA GLU A 1077 7.08 21.60 30.23
C GLU A 1077 7.23 22.94 31.00
N GLU A 1078 8.45 23.51 31.06
CA GLU A 1078 8.73 24.73 31.85
C GLU A 1078 8.20 26.02 31.21
N ALA A 1079 7.69 25.93 29.98
CA ALA A 1079 6.74 26.85 29.37
C ALA A 1079 7.11 28.34 29.20
N THR A 1080 8.25 28.88 29.68
CA THR A 1080 8.73 30.23 29.31
C THR A 1080 10.26 30.37 29.40
N VAL A 1081 10.84 31.35 28.70
CA VAL A 1081 12.28 31.70 28.83
C VAL A 1081 12.62 32.12 30.26
N GLU A 1082 11.73 32.88 30.91
CA GLU A 1082 11.87 33.30 32.32
C GLU A 1082 12.02 32.11 33.28
N ARG A 1083 11.15 31.08 33.14
CA ARG A 1083 11.18 29.88 33.98
C ARG A 1083 12.40 29.02 33.69
N LEU A 1084 12.78 28.89 32.43
CA LEU A 1084 13.99 28.16 32.03
C LEU A 1084 15.27 28.85 32.55
N ALA A 1085 15.31 30.18 32.56
CA ALA A 1085 16.41 30.96 33.15
C ALA A 1085 16.54 30.66 34.66
N LYS A 1086 15.41 30.65 35.38
CA LYS A 1086 15.37 30.30 36.80
C LYS A 1086 15.81 28.84 37.04
N LEU A 1087 15.33 27.89 36.24
CA LEU A 1087 15.72 26.48 36.35
C LEU A 1087 17.24 26.27 36.17
N LEU A 1088 17.88 27.02 35.25
CA LEU A 1088 19.33 26.98 35.09
C LEU A 1088 20.07 27.59 36.29
N GLN A 1089 19.57 28.69 36.84
CA GLN A 1089 20.13 29.30 38.06
C GLN A 1089 20.00 28.38 39.28
N ASP A 1090 18.85 27.71 39.45
CA ASP A 1090 18.59 26.73 40.51
C ASP A 1090 19.47 25.45 40.37
N ARG A 1091 19.98 25.17 39.16
CA ARG A 1091 20.88 24.05 38.85
C ARG A 1091 22.36 24.46 38.70
N ASP A 1092 22.71 25.70 39.02
CA ASP A 1092 24.08 26.20 38.88
C ASP A 1092 25.05 25.49 39.86
N PRO A 1093 26.02 24.70 39.36
CA PRO A 1093 26.97 23.98 40.23
C PRO A 1093 27.87 24.91 41.05
N ALA A 1094 27.96 26.20 40.70
CA ALA A 1094 28.76 27.20 41.41
C ALA A 1094 27.98 27.95 42.50
N LYS A 1095 26.71 27.60 42.78
CA LYS A 1095 25.82 28.28 43.75
C LYS A 1095 25.63 29.79 43.49
N GLY A 1096 25.08 30.13 42.32
CA GLY A 1096 24.28 31.36 42.15
C GLY A 1096 24.84 32.49 41.27
N ASP A 1097 26.04 32.35 40.68
CA ASP A 1097 26.59 33.34 39.73
C ASP A 1097 27.32 32.71 38.52
N GLY A 1098 27.50 31.40 38.46
CA GLY A 1098 28.17 30.70 37.35
C GLY A 1098 27.41 30.84 36.04
N VAL A 1099 26.10 30.60 36.04
CA VAL A 1099 25.24 30.74 34.85
C VAL A 1099 25.17 32.20 34.38
N ALA A 1100 25.04 33.15 35.31
CA ALA A 1100 25.02 34.58 34.99
C ALA A 1100 26.36 35.10 34.44
N ARG A 1101 27.49 34.64 35.01
CA ARG A 1101 28.84 34.97 34.53
C ARG A 1101 29.11 34.41 33.15
N THR A 1102 28.67 33.19 32.87
CA THR A 1102 28.75 32.59 31.52
C THR A 1102 27.90 33.36 30.52
N ALA A 1103 26.66 33.74 30.88
CA ALA A 1103 25.81 34.56 30.02
C ALA A 1103 26.45 35.92 29.69
N ARG A 1104 26.98 36.63 30.71
CA ARG A 1104 27.76 37.87 30.53
C ARG A 1104 28.96 37.69 29.60
N LEU A 1105 29.68 36.56 29.70
CA LEU A 1105 30.81 36.27 28.83
C LEU A 1105 30.36 36.06 27.37
N VAL A 1106 29.29 35.30 27.16
CA VAL A 1106 28.71 35.03 25.83
C VAL A 1106 28.25 36.31 25.15
N LEU A 1107 27.52 37.19 25.85
CA LEU A 1107 27.10 38.48 25.31
C LEU A 1107 28.30 39.40 25.00
N ARG A 1108 29.30 39.44 25.89
CA ARG A 1108 30.52 40.22 25.68
C ARG A 1108 31.35 39.74 24.48
N VAL A 1109 31.38 38.43 24.21
CA VAL A 1109 32.03 37.87 23.01
C VAL A 1109 31.18 38.15 21.76
N ARG A 1110 29.86 38.03 21.82
CA ARG A 1110 28.94 38.39 20.70
C ARG A 1110 29.01 39.87 20.31
N ALA A 1111 29.40 40.76 21.24
CA ALA A 1111 29.57 42.19 21.00
C ALA A 1111 30.98 42.60 20.53
N MET A 1112 31.96 41.69 20.51
CA MET A 1112 33.32 41.97 20.02
C MET A 1112 33.43 41.73 18.52
N SER A 1113 34.21 42.56 17.83
CA SER A 1113 34.56 42.34 16.42
C SER A 1113 35.47 41.09 16.25
N PRO A 1114 35.50 40.46 15.05
CA PRO A 1114 36.38 39.33 14.78
C PRO A 1114 37.86 39.60 15.06
N ASP A 1115 38.32 40.84 14.83
CA ASP A 1115 39.69 41.28 15.09
C ASP A 1115 39.99 41.37 16.60
N GLU A 1116 39.07 41.87 17.41
CA GLU A 1116 39.21 41.93 18.87
C GLU A 1116 39.18 40.53 19.52
N ILE A 1117 38.37 39.61 18.99
CA ILE A 1117 38.34 38.21 19.43
C ILE A 1117 39.69 37.56 19.10
N THR A 1118 40.22 37.78 17.90
CA THR A 1118 41.52 37.25 17.46
C THR A 1118 42.67 37.83 18.29
N ALA A 1119 42.61 39.11 18.67
CA ALA A 1119 43.59 39.74 19.55
C ALA A 1119 43.57 39.15 20.97
N LYS A 1120 42.39 38.87 21.54
CA LYS A 1120 42.25 38.25 22.87
C LYS A 1120 42.51 36.75 22.95
N LEU A 1121 42.50 36.03 21.83
CA LEU A 1121 42.88 34.61 21.79
C LEU A 1121 44.39 34.41 21.57
N ARG A 1122 45.16 35.49 21.35
CA ARG A 1122 46.61 35.48 21.16
C ARG A 1122 47.41 35.95 22.40
N GLY A 1123 46.73 36.43 23.43
CA GLY A 1123 47.29 36.79 24.74
C GLY A 1123 46.65 35.97 25.85
#